data_AF-A0A1Q3DY17-F1
#
_entry.id   AF-A0A1Q3DY17-F1
#
_cell.length_a   1.000
_cell.length_b   1.000
_cell.length_c   1.000
_cell.angle_alpha   90.00
_cell.angle_beta   90.00
_cell.angle_gamma   90.00
#
_symmetry.space_group_name_H-M   'P 1'
#
loop_
_entity.id
_entity.type
_entity.pdbx_description
1 polymer ?
#
loop_
_entity_poly.entity_id
_entity_poly.type
_entity_poly.pdbx_seq_one_letter_code
_entity_poly.pdbx_strand_id
1 'polypeptide(L)'
;MRCIGQCADHGRQSNVLMRWSSTCNTYHLFYTTLSVMIGSFRTFLLLLAILVSLVDSQFNSLRNFWPASYPLAVRAPYLNTWINTANGSDSLNFWPLHWDGSNIMGWSGFARIDGVTWQWMGQSPIGNSTTLLSSEITPTSTRFSVLAGSVLFNLTFLSPIEPSDWVKQSLPFIYLSLEAESIDGQAHDVQVYSDISAEWISGNRGLVATWQTTQTDSSVYHRAQLQSPEYMTEINNIAEDSTVYYSMQTGAQLTYQTGQDSVVRGQFQSKGSLTNQQDTNFRAINNDFVVLGISVDLGTNTNFLTPVVWGLGLVRDPVIEYTVSAGSTITQNRSSYFWTEFDTISDAIDSFLADYSNATDRANKLDQQIMNAAQTVSSEYADLVAFGARQAMASSDITVAKNSDGTYNTSDVKAFQRDTGIGQRVNAVETLFATMPIHLYLNASLLGIHLDSLLQYQSSGYANAYAAPDLGNAYPLASGDALDTHSRGIEDTGNMLIMTLAHARTTGDGTLIKKYYNLLSTWADYLVSNALYPNGQTSADGITESNNTNLAIKGIIGIAAMAEISQAMGDTTAAQQYQANATTYVKLWESLASSSGHLLPTYEDASSSDFALMYNMYADTLLKTNLIDQSIYSSQASYYSNLTQLAGKFGLTYDNTNSNKEEKSAVDFVHCRIDCFCFNQTTGDFPLIYDDQTGNSSTTNGLASPGQGAMFALLALTVANSSITIPASSSNPSQSISAGAIAGAVVGSVIGVALLIGMGLVIWLRRRRRLQLPNDEQISFDRPPPRMPTNANAYHDSIEAPTQPFDSQTLYVYGDRKQPATSTTIDTSRIQNTPGEGSESGYTVSSPTSQSMLSRSTLMRSETTQLRNDVENLRREMAALRAAQPYDDAPPPQYT
;
A
#
# COMPACT_ATOMS: atom_id res chain seq x y z
N MET A 1 51.83 43.84 -63.24
CA MET A 1 53.22 43.99 -63.73
C MET A 1 53.28 43.48 -65.16
N ARG A 2 53.64 44.37 -66.12
CA ARG A 2 54.40 44.17 -67.38
C ARG A 2 54.06 42.97 -68.29
N CYS A 3 53.89 43.05 -69.61
CA CYS A 3 53.90 44.08 -70.66
C CYS A 3 53.23 43.36 -71.87
N ILE A 4 52.52 44.01 -72.80
CA ILE A 4 53.06 44.78 -73.94
C ILE A 4 52.09 45.94 -74.22
N GLY A 5 52.64 47.13 -74.41
CA GLY A 5 51.99 48.42 -74.11
C GLY A 5 51.12 49.05 -75.21
N GLN A 6 50.07 49.71 -74.71
CA GLN A 6 49.46 51.03 -75.06
C GLN A 6 49.21 51.36 -76.55
N CYS A 7 48.03 51.83 -77.01
CA CYS A 7 46.92 52.58 -76.39
C CYS A 7 45.61 52.43 -77.22
N ALA A 8 44.46 52.63 -76.54
CA ALA A 8 43.11 53.13 -76.95
C ALA A 8 42.46 52.62 -78.27
N ASP A 9 41.16 52.28 -78.38
CA ASP A 9 39.96 53.03 -77.97
C ASP A 9 38.66 52.19 -78.14
N HIS A 10 37.58 52.63 -77.49
CA HIS A 10 36.14 52.24 -77.50
C HIS A 10 35.51 51.10 -78.37
N GLY A 11 34.60 50.33 -77.73
CA GLY A 11 33.20 50.23 -78.20
C GLY A 11 32.58 48.85 -78.53
N ARG A 12 31.56 48.46 -77.71
CA ARG A 12 30.36 47.64 -78.02
C ARG A 12 30.54 46.22 -78.61
N GLN A 13 30.17 45.19 -77.83
CA GLN A 13 28.85 44.53 -77.91
C GLN A 13 28.79 43.31 -76.97
N SER A 14 28.05 43.48 -75.87
CA SER A 14 27.69 42.44 -74.92
C SER A 14 26.18 42.26 -75.02
N ASN A 15 25.71 41.15 -75.60
CA ASN A 15 24.34 40.64 -75.47
C ASN A 15 24.26 39.30 -76.20
N VAL A 16 24.17 38.18 -75.47
CA VAL A 16 23.49 36.92 -75.84
C VAL A 16 23.72 35.81 -74.79
N LEU A 17 24.75 35.88 -73.93
CA LEU A 17 25.04 34.81 -72.96
C LEU A 17 24.32 34.88 -71.60
N MET A 18 23.52 35.90 -71.31
CA MET A 18 22.84 36.07 -70.00
C MET A 18 21.42 35.49 -69.91
N ARG A 19 20.87 34.87 -70.96
CA ARG A 19 19.47 34.37 -70.95
C ARG A 19 19.28 32.87 -70.69
N TRP A 20 20.36 32.12 -70.47
CA TRP A 20 20.29 30.69 -70.14
C TRP A 20 20.63 30.35 -68.69
N SER A 21 21.19 31.28 -67.89
CA SER A 21 21.50 31.00 -66.48
C SER A 21 20.34 31.29 -65.52
N SER A 22 19.39 32.14 -65.89
CA SER A 22 18.28 32.53 -65.01
C SER A 22 17.17 31.50 -64.94
N THR A 23 16.86 30.80 -66.04
CA THR A 23 15.79 29.80 -66.07
C THR A 23 16.17 28.48 -65.39
N CYS A 24 17.43 28.02 -65.52
CA CYS A 24 17.91 26.82 -64.81
C CYS A 24 17.94 27.01 -63.29
N ASN A 25 18.28 28.21 -62.79
CA ASN A 25 18.36 28.46 -61.36
C ASN A 25 16.98 28.43 -60.67
N THR A 26 15.92 28.88 -61.33
CA THR A 26 14.55 28.83 -60.79
C THR A 26 14.00 27.40 -60.72
N TYR A 27 14.26 26.55 -61.72
CA TYR A 27 13.84 25.14 -61.65
C TYR A 27 14.67 24.36 -60.62
N HIS A 28 15.96 24.65 -60.49
CA HIS A 28 16.80 23.99 -59.49
C HIS A 28 16.44 24.41 -58.05
N LEU A 29 16.03 25.66 -57.82
CA LEU A 29 15.49 26.11 -56.53
C LEU A 29 14.12 25.50 -56.20
N PHE A 30 13.25 25.33 -57.18
CA PHE A 30 11.91 24.76 -56.95
C PHE A 30 11.98 23.26 -56.62
N TYR A 31 12.85 22.51 -57.30
CA TYR A 31 13.05 21.09 -56.99
C TYR A 31 13.79 20.88 -55.66
N THR A 32 14.76 21.73 -55.31
CA THR A 32 15.45 21.62 -54.02
C THR A 32 14.53 21.97 -52.85
N THR A 33 13.71 23.01 -52.97
CA THR A 33 12.72 23.37 -51.92
C THR A 33 11.62 22.31 -51.76
N LEU A 34 11.12 21.74 -52.86
CA LEU A 34 10.13 20.65 -52.81
C LEU A 34 10.72 19.36 -52.21
N SER A 35 11.97 19.01 -52.56
CA SER A 35 12.64 17.83 -52.02
C SER A 35 12.98 17.99 -50.52
N VAL A 36 13.34 19.20 -50.08
CA VAL A 36 13.54 19.52 -48.66
C VAL A 36 12.22 19.48 -47.89
N MET A 37 11.11 19.97 -48.45
CA MET A 37 9.79 19.86 -47.80
C MET A 37 9.30 18.43 -47.71
N ILE A 38 9.46 17.61 -48.75
CA ILE A 38 9.10 16.18 -48.72
C ILE A 38 9.99 15.42 -47.73
N GLY A 39 11.29 15.74 -47.68
CA GLY A 39 12.22 15.18 -46.70
C GLY A 39 11.81 15.51 -45.27
N SER A 40 11.50 16.78 -44.99
CA SER A 40 11.07 17.28 -43.68
C SER A 40 9.72 16.70 -43.24
N PHE A 41 8.78 16.55 -44.17
CA PHE A 41 7.48 15.92 -43.89
C PHE A 41 7.61 14.42 -43.59
N ARG A 42 8.52 13.72 -44.28
CA ARG A 42 8.85 12.32 -43.97
C ARG A 42 9.56 12.18 -42.63
N THR A 43 10.44 13.10 -42.26
CA THR A 43 11.10 13.08 -40.93
C THR A 43 10.10 13.38 -39.82
N PHE A 44 9.16 14.30 -40.05
CA PHE A 44 8.07 14.59 -39.12
C PHE A 44 7.14 13.39 -38.94
N LEU A 45 6.75 12.70 -40.01
CA LEU A 45 5.94 11.48 -39.92
C LEU A 45 6.70 10.31 -39.27
N LEU A 46 8.01 10.19 -39.49
CA LEU A 46 8.85 9.19 -38.80
C LEU A 46 8.99 9.52 -37.32
N LEU A 47 9.21 10.79 -36.95
CA LEU A 47 9.26 11.22 -35.56
C LEU A 47 7.90 11.08 -34.87
N LEU A 48 6.79 11.35 -35.57
CA LEU A 48 5.44 11.12 -35.08
C LEU A 48 5.16 9.64 -34.93
N ALA A 49 5.57 8.78 -35.87
CA ALA A 49 5.43 7.33 -35.76
C ALA A 49 6.32 6.76 -34.65
N ILE A 50 7.53 7.30 -34.43
CA ILE A 50 8.42 6.94 -33.33
C ILE A 50 7.84 7.43 -31.99
N LEU A 51 7.26 8.63 -31.93
CA LEU A 51 6.54 9.13 -30.75
C LEU A 51 5.29 8.30 -30.47
N VAL A 52 4.50 7.95 -31.48
CA VAL A 52 3.32 7.08 -31.34
C VAL A 52 3.75 5.67 -30.94
N SER A 53 4.86 5.13 -31.45
CA SER A 53 5.37 3.81 -31.01
C SER A 53 6.12 3.84 -29.66
N LEU A 54 6.67 4.98 -29.24
CA LEU A 54 7.19 5.20 -27.89
C LEU A 54 6.06 5.40 -26.88
N VAL A 55 4.96 6.04 -27.28
CA VAL A 55 3.72 6.15 -26.49
C VAL A 55 3.03 4.78 -26.45
N ASP A 56 2.85 4.09 -27.58
CA ASP A 56 2.33 2.72 -27.64
C ASP A 56 3.23 1.72 -26.90
N SER A 57 4.55 1.92 -26.79
CA SER A 57 5.39 1.05 -25.95
C SER A 57 5.40 1.43 -24.47
N GLN A 58 4.93 2.64 -24.12
CA GLN A 58 4.59 3.00 -22.74
C GLN A 58 3.17 2.55 -22.35
N PHE A 59 2.27 2.31 -23.32
CA PHE A 59 0.89 1.89 -23.10
C PHE A 59 0.58 0.42 -23.46
N ASN A 60 1.45 -0.29 -24.19
CA ASN A 60 1.27 -1.72 -24.51
C ASN A 60 2.15 -2.62 -23.64
N SER A 61 1.78 -2.67 -22.36
CA SER A 61 1.37 -3.95 -21.79
C SER A 61 0.23 -3.69 -20.81
N LEU A 62 -0.91 -3.19 -21.30
CA LEU A 62 -2.19 -3.35 -20.61
C LEU A 62 -2.46 -4.85 -20.50
N ARG A 63 -1.83 -5.51 -19.53
CA ARG A 63 -2.23 -6.84 -19.09
C ARG A 63 -3.57 -6.63 -18.42
N ASN A 64 -4.63 -7.16 -19.05
CA ASN A 64 -5.90 -7.42 -18.38
C ASN A 64 -5.64 -8.45 -17.26
N PHE A 65 -5.16 -7.97 -16.13
CA PHE A 65 -5.00 -8.72 -14.89
C PHE A 65 -6.35 -8.74 -14.18
N TRP A 66 -6.90 -9.93 -13.90
CA TRP A 66 -8.19 -10.12 -13.23
C TRP A 66 -7.99 -10.77 -11.86
N PRO A 67 -7.60 -10.01 -10.83
CA PRO A 67 -7.61 -10.49 -9.45
C PRO A 67 -9.04 -10.81 -8.99
N ALA A 68 -9.14 -11.61 -7.94
CA ALA A 68 -10.42 -11.85 -7.25
C ALA A 68 -11.07 -10.56 -6.74
N SER A 69 -10.26 -9.55 -6.42
CA SER A 69 -10.72 -8.27 -5.88
C SER A 69 -9.74 -7.15 -6.20
N TYR A 70 -10.24 -5.97 -6.55
CA TYR A 70 -9.41 -4.78 -6.78
C TYR A 70 -9.48 -3.83 -5.59
N PRO A 71 -8.35 -3.29 -5.12
CA PRO A 71 -8.34 -2.29 -4.05
C PRO A 71 -8.89 -0.96 -4.58
N LEU A 72 -9.92 -0.40 -3.95
CA LEU A 72 -10.47 0.90 -4.33
C LEU A 72 -10.01 2.02 -3.39
N ALA A 73 -10.11 1.80 -2.08
CA ALA A 73 -9.71 2.76 -1.07
C ALA A 73 -8.91 2.03 0.01
N VAL A 74 -7.62 1.83 -0.23
CA VAL A 74 -6.70 1.11 0.67
C VAL A 74 -5.58 2.06 1.07
N ARG A 75 -5.79 2.73 2.21
CA ARG A 75 -4.98 3.90 2.59
C ARG A 75 -4.64 4.00 4.07
N ALA A 76 -5.50 3.50 4.94
CA ALA A 76 -5.32 3.49 6.39
C ALA A 76 -6.02 2.24 6.98
N PRO A 77 -5.76 1.83 8.23
CA PRO A 77 -6.27 0.56 8.78
C PRO A 77 -7.80 0.40 8.63
N TYR A 78 -8.55 1.50 8.78
CA TYR A 78 -10.01 1.54 8.64
C TYR A 78 -10.50 2.10 7.29
N LEU A 79 -9.60 2.63 6.44
CA LEU A 79 -9.91 3.01 5.06
C LEU A 79 -9.34 1.93 4.14
N ASN A 80 -10.09 0.83 4.05
CA ASN A 80 -9.67 -0.42 3.41
C ASN A 80 -10.86 -1.12 2.72
N THR A 81 -11.20 -0.61 1.53
CA THR A 81 -12.37 -1.03 0.73
C THR A 81 -11.92 -1.56 -0.62
N TRP A 82 -12.51 -2.67 -1.01
CA TRP A 82 -12.19 -3.43 -2.22
C TRP A 82 -13.44 -3.70 -3.04
N ILE A 83 -13.25 -4.09 -4.30
CA ILE A 83 -14.34 -4.48 -5.18
C ILE A 83 -14.06 -5.86 -5.77
N ASN A 84 -14.87 -6.84 -5.36
CA ASN A 84 -14.75 -8.21 -5.82
C ASN A 84 -15.09 -8.31 -7.30
N THR A 85 -14.34 -9.10 -8.06
CA THR A 85 -14.70 -9.39 -9.45
C THR A 85 -14.75 -10.89 -9.71
N ALA A 86 -15.59 -11.30 -10.66
CA ALA A 86 -15.71 -12.69 -11.08
C ALA A 86 -15.26 -12.84 -12.54
N ASN A 87 -14.89 -14.06 -12.93
CA ASN A 87 -14.51 -14.35 -14.31
C ASN A 87 -15.59 -13.99 -15.32
N GLY A 88 -15.20 -13.16 -16.30
CA GLY A 88 -16.11 -12.64 -17.31
C GLY A 88 -17.05 -11.55 -16.80
N SER A 89 -16.79 -10.95 -15.64
CA SER A 89 -17.52 -9.75 -15.21
C SER A 89 -17.27 -8.64 -16.23
N ASP A 90 -18.34 -8.17 -16.85
CA ASP A 90 -18.34 -7.10 -17.84
C ASP A 90 -18.84 -5.78 -17.25
N SER A 91 -18.88 -5.66 -15.92
CA SER A 91 -19.42 -4.49 -15.22
C SER A 91 -18.79 -4.34 -13.83
N LEU A 92 -18.90 -3.15 -13.25
CA LEU A 92 -18.54 -2.84 -11.85
C LEU A 92 -19.79 -2.66 -10.97
N ASN A 93 -20.94 -3.16 -11.43
CA ASN A 93 -22.24 -2.88 -10.81
C ASN A 93 -22.57 -3.82 -9.63
N PHE A 94 -21.65 -3.87 -8.67
CA PHE A 94 -21.77 -4.56 -7.39
C PHE A 94 -21.25 -3.64 -6.29
N TRP A 95 -21.68 -3.87 -5.04
CA TRP A 95 -21.20 -3.10 -3.91
C TRP A 95 -19.73 -3.37 -3.63
N PRO A 96 -18.89 -2.33 -3.47
CA PRO A 96 -17.62 -2.47 -2.79
C PRO A 96 -17.82 -3.00 -1.37
N LEU A 97 -16.87 -3.79 -0.91
CA LEU A 97 -16.87 -4.40 0.40
C LEU A 97 -15.66 -3.93 1.20
N HIS A 98 -15.82 -3.90 2.51
CA HIS A 98 -14.68 -3.81 3.41
C HIS A 98 -13.77 -5.03 3.23
N TRP A 99 -12.50 -4.94 3.61
CA TRP A 99 -11.50 -5.99 3.39
C TRP A 99 -11.86 -7.38 3.96
N ASP A 100 -12.78 -7.42 4.93
CA ASP A 100 -13.28 -8.66 5.52
C ASP A 100 -14.38 -9.35 4.69
N GLY A 101 -14.72 -8.80 3.53
CA GLY A 101 -15.74 -9.32 2.62
C GLY A 101 -17.16 -9.34 3.19
N SER A 102 -17.38 -8.77 4.38
CA SER A 102 -18.62 -8.94 5.15
C SER A 102 -19.44 -7.66 5.23
N ASN A 103 -18.79 -6.52 5.13
CA ASN A 103 -19.43 -5.21 5.25
C ASN A 103 -19.56 -4.51 3.89
N ILE A 104 -20.79 -4.16 3.51
CA ILE A 104 -21.05 -3.32 2.32
C ILE A 104 -20.56 -1.91 2.61
N MET A 105 -19.67 -1.41 1.75
CA MET A 105 -19.19 -0.04 1.75
C MET A 105 -19.90 0.70 0.63
N GLY A 106 -21.14 1.11 0.89
CA GLY A 106 -22.01 1.74 -0.09
C GLY A 106 -21.28 2.88 -0.81
N TRP A 107 -21.00 2.68 -2.09
CA TRP A 107 -20.35 3.63 -2.99
C TRP A 107 -20.91 3.43 -4.38
N SER A 108 -21.51 4.47 -4.95
CA SER A 108 -22.19 4.41 -6.24
C SER A 108 -21.69 5.48 -7.19
N GLY A 109 -21.80 5.17 -8.48
CA GLY A 109 -21.37 6.02 -9.55
C GLY A 109 -22.35 6.02 -10.72
N PHE A 110 -22.79 7.19 -11.15
CA PHE A 110 -23.68 7.35 -12.30
C PHE A 110 -23.16 8.40 -13.28
N ALA A 111 -23.54 8.25 -14.54
CA ALA A 111 -23.41 9.27 -15.57
C ALA A 111 -24.75 9.41 -16.29
N ARG A 112 -25.07 10.60 -16.77
CA ARG A 112 -26.24 10.85 -17.62
C ARG A 112 -25.73 11.41 -18.94
N ILE A 113 -25.95 10.66 -20.01
CA ILE A 113 -25.45 10.93 -21.36
C ILE A 113 -26.65 11.10 -22.27
N ASP A 114 -26.79 12.29 -22.87
CA ASP A 114 -27.91 12.65 -23.76
C ASP A 114 -29.29 12.30 -23.17
N GLY A 115 -29.41 12.46 -21.85
CA GLY A 115 -30.62 12.17 -21.10
C GLY A 115 -30.80 10.73 -20.63
N VAL A 116 -29.91 9.81 -20.98
CA VAL A 116 -29.92 8.41 -20.54
C VAL A 116 -28.94 8.21 -19.38
N THR A 117 -29.42 7.66 -18.27
CA THR A 117 -28.56 7.38 -17.10
C THR A 117 -27.89 6.03 -17.21
N TRP A 118 -26.59 6.00 -16.96
CA TRP A 118 -25.71 4.84 -16.90
C TRP A 118 -25.12 4.72 -15.49
N GLN A 119 -25.01 3.51 -14.98
CA GLN A 119 -24.35 3.21 -13.72
C GLN A 119 -22.98 2.60 -14.02
N TRP A 120 -21.92 3.26 -13.55
CA TRP A 120 -20.54 2.85 -13.77
C TRP A 120 -19.88 2.15 -12.56
N MET A 121 -20.50 2.20 -11.37
CA MET A 121 -20.09 1.42 -10.19
C MET A 121 -21.23 1.32 -9.15
N GLY A 122 -21.16 0.31 -8.29
CA GLY A 122 -22.06 0.11 -7.15
C GLY A 122 -23.26 -0.74 -7.52
N GLN A 123 -24.20 -0.99 -6.62
CA GLN A 123 -25.39 -1.78 -6.95
C GLN A 123 -26.65 -0.93 -6.81
N SER A 124 -27.33 -0.65 -7.93
CA SER A 124 -28.50 0.21 -7.94
C SER A 124 -29.57 -0.33 -8.89
N PRO A 125 -30.87 -0.17 -8.55
CA PRO A 125 -31.94 -0.52 -9.47
C PRO A 125 -32.15 0.52 -10.59
N ILE A 126 -31.42 1.64 -10.57
CA ILE A 126 -31.55 2.73 -11.55
C ILE A 126 -30.33 2.85 -12.46
N GLY A 127 -30.58 3.24 -13.72
CA GLY A 127 -29.54 3.41 -14.75
C GLY A 127 -29.22 2.13 -15.51
N ASN A 128 -28.69 2.27 -16.72
CA ASN A 128 -28.21 1.16 -17.54
C ASN A 128 -26.80 0.74 -17.07
N SER A 129 -26.49 -0.56 -17.07
CA SER A 129 -25.13 -1.00 -16.77
C SER A 129 -24.14 -0.56 -17.84
N THR A 130 -22.98 -0.08 -17.42
CA THR A 130 -21.82 0.11 -18.32
C THR A 130 -21.10 -1.21 -18.58
N THR A 131 -20.32 -1.23 -19.66
CA THR A 131 -19.44 -2.37 -20.01
C THR A 131 -18.01 -2.08 -19.59
N LEU A 132 -17.43 -2.90 -18.70
CA LEU A 132 -16.02 -2.89 -18.33
C LEU A 132 -15.17 -3.41 -19.51
N LEU A 133 -14.26 -2.58 -20.01
CA LEU A 133 -13.38 -2.90 -21.14
C LEU A 133 -12.00 -3.39 -20.69
N SER A 134 -11.44 -2.73 -19.68
CA SER A 134 -10.12 -3.07 -19.14
C SER A 134 -9.97 -2.59 -17.69
N SER A 135 -9.01 -3.20 -17.01
CA SER A 135 -8.60 -2.89 -15.65
C SER A 135 -7.08 -2.91 -15.53
N GLU A 136 -6.54 -2.10 -14.63
CA GLU A 136 -5.11 -2.03 -14.33
C GLU A 136 -4.91 -1.82 -12.82
N ILE A 137 -3.94 -2.52 -12.24
CA ILE A 137 -3.44 -2.25 -10.89
C ILE A 137 -1.99 -1.79 -10.99
N THR A 138 -1.71 -0.67 -10.36
CA THR A 138 -0.35 -0.19 -10.09
C THR A 138 -0.11 -0.19 -8.57
N PRO A 139 1.15 0.00 -8.11
CA PRO A 139 1.44 0.11 -6.68
C PRO A 139 0.59 1.14 -5.94
N THR A 140 0.15 2.22 -6.59
CA THR A 140 -0.64 3.29 -5.96
C THR A 140 -2.08 3.42 -6.45
N SER A 141 -2.43 2.82 -7.59
CA SER A 141 -3.70 3.08 -8.28
C SER A 141 -4.41 1.84 -8.78
N THR A 142 -5.73 1.91 -8.83
CA THR A 142 -6.57 0.97 -9.60
C THR A 142 -7.29 1.76 -10.68
N ARG A 143 -7.22 1.31 -11.92
CA ARG A 143 -7.82 1.99 -13.07
C ARG A 143 -8.79 1.08 -13.79
N PHE A 144 -9.90 1.65 -14.24
CA PHE A 144 -10.89 0.95 -15.05
C PHE A 144 -11.28 1.81 -16.25
N SER A 145 -11.42 1.17 -17.41
CA SER A 145 -12.05 1.78 -18.58
C SER A 145 -13.43 1.15 -18.77
N VAL A 146 -14.48 1.96 -18.68
CA VAL A 146 -15.87 1.51 -18.77
C VAL A 146 -16.61 2.27 -19.88
N LEU A 147 -17.39 1.56 -20.68
CA LEU A 147 -18.16 2.11 -21.78
C LEU A 147 -19.62 2.33 -21.38
N ALA A 148 -20.11 3.55 -21.59
CA ALA A 148 -21.48 3.97 -21.35
C ALA A 148 -22.08 4.53 -22.66
N GLY A 149 -22.82 3.70 -23.40
CA GLY A 149 -23.26 4.07 -24.75
C GLY A 149 -22.07 4.33 -25.67
N SER A 150 -21.93 5.57 -26.15
CA SER A 150 -20.84 6.04 -27.02
C SER A 150 -19.79 6.90 -26.28
N VAL A 151 -19.80 6.92 -24.95
CA VAL A 151 -18.82 7.63 -24.12
C VAL A 151 -18.00 6.62 -23.32
N LEU A 152 -16.67 6.72 -23.45
CA LEU A 152 -15.70 5.99 -22.65
C LEU A 152 -15.39 6.77 -21.38
N PHE A 153 -15.47 6.11 -20.23
CA PHE A 153 -15.03 6.65 -18.95
C PHE A 153 -13.76 5.93 -18.47
N ASN A 154 -12.74 6.70 -18.09
CA ASN A 154 -11.57 6.20 -17.39
C ASN A 154 -11.67 6.59 -15.92
N LEU A 155 -11.84 5.59 -15.06
CA LEU A 155 -11.93 5.73 -13.61
C LEU A 155 -10.57 5.42 -13.00
N THR A 156 -10.05 6.30 -12.14
CA THR A 156 -8.82 6.05 -11.39
C THR A 156 -9.08 6.21 -9.90
N PHE A 157 -8.83 5.15 -9.15
CA PHE A 157 -8.82 5.10 -7.69
C PHE A 157 -7.38 5.19 -7.21
N LEU A 158 -6.95 6.38 -6.84
CA LEU A 158 -5.60 6.67 -6.39
C LEU A 158 -5.56 6.67 -4.87
N SER A 159 -4.79 5.75 -4.28
CA SER A 159 -4.42 5.76 -2.86
C SER A 159 -2.94 6.11 -2.74
N PRO A 160 -2.59 7.39 -2.49
CA PRO A 160 -1.20 7.83 -2.54
C PRO A 160 -0.32 7.09 -1.53
N ILE A 161 0.86 6.65 -1.98
CA ILE A 161 1.96 6.15 -1.13
C ILE A 161 3.05 7.21 -1.15
N GLU A 162 3.31 7.84 0.00
CA GLU A 162 4.11 9.06 0.15
C GLU A 162 5.24 8.83 1.19
N PRO A 163 6.15 7.88 0.97
CA PRO A 163 7.02 7.33 2.02
C PRO A 163 8.04 8.34 2.57
N SER A 164 8.25 9.47 1.88
CA SER A 164 9.17 10.54 2.27
C SER A 164 8.48 11.79 2.85
N ASP A 165 7.15 11.85 2.83
CA ASP A 165 6.36 12.96 3.36
C ASP A 165 5.34 12.41 4.36
N TRP A 166 5.67 12.47 5.64
CA TRP A 166 4.85 11.86 6.69
C TRP A 166 3.53 12.58 6.93
N VAL A 167 3.41 13.87 6.58
CA VAL A 167 2.12 14.55 6.59
C VAL A 167 1.23 13.91 5.53
N LYS A 168 1.72 13.81 4.29
CA LYS A 168 0.94 13.20 3.22
C LYS A 168 0.69 11.71 3.43
N GLN A 169 1.66 10.95 3.95
CA GLN A 169 1.50 9.52 4.25
C GLN A 169 0.52 9.25 5.39
N SER A 170 0.33 10.19 6.31
CA SER A 170 -0.62 10.03 7.42
C SER A 170 -2.02 10.62 7.15
N LEU A 171 -2.22 11.33 6.02
CA LEU A 171 -3.55 11.74 5.57
C LEU A 171 -4.38 10.52 5.12
N PRO A 172 -5.49 10.18 5.80
CA PRO A 172 -6.29 9.00 5.48
C PRO A 172 -7.31 9.30 4.37
N PHE A 173 -6.82 9.75 3.21
CA PHE A 173 -7.63 10.16 2.06
C PHE A 173 -7.16 9.52 0.75
N ILE A 174 -8.11 9.24 -0.13
CA ILE A 174 -7.91 8.73 -1.49
C ILE A 174 -8.65 9.63 -2.50
N TYR A 175 -8.21 9.57 -3.75
CA TYR A 175 -8.89 10.22 -4.86
C TYR A 175 -9.64 9.18 -5.70
N LEU A 176 -10.85 9.54 -6.11
CA LEU A 176 -11.53 8.96 -7.26
C LEU A 176 -11.57 10.02 -8.35
N SER A 177 -10.94 9.76 -9.48
CA SER A 177 -11.02 10.62 -10.66
C SER A 177 -11.70 9.94 -11.84
N LEU A 178 -12.43 10.73 -12.61
CA LEU A 178 -13.13 10.30 -13.82
C LEU A 178 -12.76 11.22 -14.99
N GLU A 179 -12.31 10.61 -16.08
CA GLU A 179 -12.12 11.25 -17.38
C GLU A 179 -13.11 10.66 -18.39
N ALA A 180 -13.56 11.46 -19.35
CA ALA A 180 -14.57 11.06 -20.33
C ALA A 180 -14.17 11.44 -21.77
N GLU A 181 -14.47 10.56 -22.72
CA GLU A 181 -14.21 10.78 -24.14
C GLU A 181 -15.32 10.16 -25.01
N SER A 182 -15.77 10.89 -26.04
CA SER A 182 -16.64 10.34 -27.09
C SER A 182 -15.85 9.40 -28.00
N ILE A 183 -16.35 8.20 -28.22
CA ILE A 183 -15.75 7.22 -29.13
C ILE A 183 -16.39 7.18 -30.52
N ASP A 184 -17.51 7.89 -30.73
CA ASP A 184 -18.19 7.99 -32.03
C ASP A 184 -17.89 9.31 -32.78
N GLY A 185 -17.10 10.19 -32.16
CA GLY A 185 -16.73 11.49 -32.71
C GLY A 185 -17.85 12.54 -32.67
N GLN A 186 -18.98 12.26 -32.01
CA GLN A 186 -20.07 13.22 -31.79
C GLN A 186 -19.96 13.89 -30.43
N ALA A 187 -20.53 15.09 -30.33
CA ALA A 187 -20.64 15.78 -29.05
C ALA A 187 -21.80 15.19 -28.25
N HIS A 188 -21.55 14.93 -26.96
CA HIS A 188 -22.53 14.38 -26.02
C HIS A 188 -22.73 15.32 -24.84
N ASP A 189 -23.97 15.43 -24.36
CA ASP A 189 -24.30 16.10 -23.10
C ASP A 189 -24.06 15.15 -21.93
N VAL A 190 -23.10 15.46 -21.06
CA VAL A 190 -22.63 14.54 -20.00
C VAL A 190 -22.70 15.18 -18.62
N GLN A 191 -23.46 14.54 -17.72
CA GLN A 191 -23.42 14.80 -16.29
C GLN A 191 -22.87 13.58 -15.55
N VAL A 192 -22.08 13.78 -14.49
CA VAL A 192 -21.54 12.70 -13.66
C VAL A 192 -21.88 12.89 -12.20
N TYR A 193 -22.02 11.78 -11.48
CA TYR A 193 -22.41 11.75 -10.07
C TYR A 193 -21.68 10.60 -9.37
N SER A 194 -21.33 10.82 -8.10
CA SER A 194 -20.99 9.74 -7.19
C SER A 194 -21.46 10.04 -5.77
N ASP A 195 -21.81 8.99 -5.03
CA ASP A 195 -22.11 9.05 -3.60
C ASP A 195 -21.45 7.92 -2.82
N ILE A 196 -21.24 8.16 -1.53
CA ILE A 196 -21.04 7.12 -0.52
C ILE A 196 -22.21 7.10 0.47
N SER A 197 -22.47 5.96 1.10
CA SER A 197 -23.47 5.84 2.16
C SER A 197 -22.88 6.14 3.56
N ALA A 198 -23.75 6.26 4.57
CA ALA A 198 -23.32 6.33 5.97
C ALA A 198 -22.78 4.98 6.52
N GLU A 199 -22.69 3.93 5.71
CA GLU A 199 -22.12 2.63 6.12
C GLU A 199 -20.60 2.68 6.34
N TRP A 200 -19.93 3.79 6.03
CA TRP A 200 -18.49 3.90 6.25
C TRP A 200 -18.08 4.13 7.71
N ILE A 201 -19.03 4.41 8.62
CA ILE A 201 -18.73 4.98 9.96
C ILE A 201 -18.93 4.02 11.15
N SER A 202 -19.46 2.81 10.93
CA SER A 202 -19.76 1.87 12.03
C SER A 202 -20.09 0.47 11.52
N GLY A 203 -19.57 -0.58 12.13
CA GLY A 203 -19.96 -1.98 11.85
C GLY A 203 -21.38 -2.34 12.30
N ASN A 204 -22.05 -1.46 13.06
CA ASN A 204 -23.42 -1.62 13.50
C ASN A 204 -24.38 -0.66 12.77
N ARG A 205 -25.06 -1.18 11.75
CA ARG A 205 -25.96 -0.39 10.88
C ARG A 205 -27.24 0.10 11.57
N GLY A 206 -27.52 -0.38 12.80
CA GLY A 206 -28.67 0.07 13.59
C GLY A 206 -28.42 1.39 14.35
N LEU A 207 -27.17 1.88 14.40
CA LEU A 207 -26.82 3.10 15.12
C LEU A 207 -27.17 4.36 14.32
N VAL A 208 -27.51 5.43 15.03
CA VAL A 208 -27.91 6.71 14.45
C VAL A 208 -26.69 7.44 13.90
N ALA A 209 -26.72 7.76 12.61
CA ALA A 209 -25.75 8.61 11.95
C ALA A 209 -26.20 10.07 11.99
N THR A 210 -25.21 10.98 12.09
CA THR A 210 -25.37 12.40 11.85
C THR A 210 -24.50 12.81 10.68
N TRP A 211 -24.91 13.82 9.93
CA TRP A 211 -24.16 14.31 8.78
C TRP A 211 -24.30 15.81 8.59
N GLN A 212 -23.36 16.38 7.85
CA GLN A 212 -23.33 17.79 7.55
C GLN A 212 -22.60 18.06 6.23
N THR A 213 -23.07 19.06 5.50
CA THR A 213 -22.37 19.64 4.35
C THR A 213 -21.65 20.92 4.78
N THR A 214 -20.41 21.07 4.36
CA THR A 214 -19.61 22.28 4.52
C THR A 214 -19.14 22.74 3.15
N GLN A 215 -19.17 24.06 2.93
CA GLN A 215 -18.58 24.69 1.76
C GLN A 215 -17.50 25.64 2.24
N THR A 216 -16.29 25.49 1.71
CA THR A 216 -15.20 26.45 1.85
C THR A 216 -15.15 27.33 0.60
N ASP A 217 -14.17 28.23 0.52
CA ASP A 217 -13.94 29.00 -0.70
C ASP A 217 -13.43 28.11 -1.87
N SER A 218 -12.92 26.90 -1.57
CA SER A 218 -12.27 26.01 -2.54
C SER A 218 -12.89 24.62 -2.67
N SER A 219 -13.69 24.16 -1.72
CA SER A 219 -14.30 22.82 -1.76
C SER A 219 -15.71 22.77 -1.21
N VAL A 220 -16.43 21.73 -1.61
CA VAL A 220 -17.62 21.23 -0.93
C VAL A 220 -17.29 19.86 -0.37
N TYR A 221 -17.62 19.63 0.91
CA TYR A 221 -17.53 18.30 1.48
C TYR A 221 -18.72 17.97 2.37
N HIS A 222 -19.11 16.70 2.33
CA HIS A 222 -19.99 16.08 3.29
C HIS A 222 -19.16 15.40 4.36
N ARG A 223 -19.64 15.42 5.60
CA ARG A 223 -19.16 14.56 6.67
C ARG A 223 -20.30 13.73 7.25
N ALA A 224 -20.02 12.50 7.68
CA ALA A 224 -20.91 11.70 8.49
C ALA A 224 -20.16 11.00 9.63
N GLN A 225 -20.82 10.84 10.77
CA GLN A 225 -20.30 10.19 11.98
C GLN A 225 -21.47 9.67 12.84
N LEU A 226 -21.20 8.76 13.78
CA LEU A 226 -22.21 8.34 14.75
C LEU A 226 -22.67 9.50 15.62
N GLN A 227 -23.96 9.51 15.98
CA GLN A 227 -24.51 10.44 16.97
C GLN A 227 -23.88 10.24 18.36
N SER A 228 -23.50 9.01 18.67
CA SER A 228 -22.83 8.62 19.92
C SER A 228 -21.68 7.68 19.58
N PRO A 229 -20.51 8.22 19.17
CA PRO A 229 -19.35 7.42 18.84
C PRO A 229 -18.80 6.68 20.06
N GLU A 230 -18.29 5.46 19.86
CA GLU A 230 -17.63 4.67 20.91
C GLU A 230 -16.11 4.77 20.77
N TYR A 231 -15.47 5.29 21.81
CA TYR A 231 -14.04 5.58 21.83
C TYR A 231 -13.18 4.32 21.68
N MET A 232 -12.28 4.30 20.69
CA MET A 232 -11.34 3.18 20.44
C MET A 232 -12.01 1.81 20.33
N THR A 233 -13.27 1.79 19.89
CA THR A 233 -14.04 0.56 19.68
C THR A 233 -14.07 0.21 18.19
N GLU A 234 -13.96 -1.09 17.90
CA GLU A 234 -14.17 -1.66 16.58
C GLU A 234 -15.32 -2.67 16.64
N ILE A 235 -16.28 -2.58 15.71
CA ILE A 235 -17.33 -3.59 15.50
C ILE A 235 -17.19 -4.10 14.07
N ASN A 236 -17.13 -5.43 13.89
CA ASN A 236 -16.99 -6.07 12.57
C ASN A 236 -15.89 -5.43 11.71
N ASN A 237 -14.69 -5.23 12.29
CA ASN A 237 -13.53 -4.60 11.65
C ASN A 237 -13.66 -3.11 11.27
N ILE A 238 -14.72 -2.42 11.67
CA ILE A 238 -14.94 -0.99 11.41
C ILE A 238 -14.88 -0.20 12.71
N ALA A 239 -14.18 0.94 12.70
CA ALA A 239 -14.07 1.84 13.84
C ALA A 239 -15.38 2.60 14.14
N GLU A 240 -15.77 2.61 15.41
CA GLU A 240 -16.99 3.27 15.91
C GLU A 240 -16.78 4.75 16.31
N ASP A 241 -15.54 5.25 16.23
CA ASP A 241 -15.14 6.64 16.48
C ASP A 241 -14.64 7.37 15.23
N SER A 242 -15.00 6.86 14.04
CA SER A 242 -14.59 7.43 12.76
C SER A 242 -15.57 8.48 12.21
N THR A 243 -15.04 9.42 11.44
CA THR A 243 -15.82 10.36 10.63
C THR A 243 -15.42 10.21 9.16
N VAL A 244 -16.40 9.91 8.30
CA VAL A 244 -16.18 9.84 6.86
C VAL A 244 -16.39 11.20 6.22
N TYR A 245 -15.57 11.52 5.22
CA TYR A 245 -15.61 12.75 4.44
C TYR A 245 -15.70 12.42 2.95
N TYR A 246 -16.64 13.03 2.25
CA TYR A 246 -16.77 12.94 0.79
C TYR A 246 -16.77 14.33 0.19
N SER A 247 -15.79 14.63 -0.66
CA SER A 247 -15.38 15.99 -0.97
C SER A 247 -15.07 16.18 -2.46
N MET A 248 -15.15 17.43 -2.92
CA MET A 248 -14.77 17.83 -4.28
C MET A 248 -14.42 19.32 -4.28
N GLN A 249 -13.50 19.74 -5.17
CA GLN A 249 -13.24 21.16 -5.36
C GLN A 249 -14.48 21.89 -5.87
N THR A 250 -14.72 23.10 -5.38
CA THR A 250 -15.82 23.93 -5.85
C THR A 250 -15.57 24.30 -7.33
N GLY A 251 -16.58 24.08 -8.17
CA GLY A 251 -16.53 24.38 -9.60
C GLY A 251 -17.88 24.85 -10.13
N ALA A 252 -17.87 25.49 -11.29
CA ALA A 252 -19.10 25.80 -12.01
C ALA A 252 -19.85 24.48 -12.29
N GLN A 253 -21.18 24.49 -12.15
CA GLN A 253 -22.05 23.33 -12.36
C GLN A 253 -21.91 22.16 -11.35
N LEU A 254 -21.12 22.32 -10.28
CA LEU A 254 -21.15 21.40 -9.15
C LEU A 254 -22.49 21.53 -8.43
N THR A 255 -23.13 20.39 -8.15
CA THR A 255 -24.29 20.32 -7.25
C THR A 255 -24.14 19.16 -6.27
N TYR A 256 -24.67 19.32 -5.06
CA TYR A 256 -24.57 18.33 -3.99
C TYR A 256 -25.91 18.04 -3.34
N GLN A 257 -26.04 16.89 -2.67
CA GLN A 257 -27.18 16.58 -1.83
C GLN A 257 -26.88 15.44 -0.85
N THR A 258 -27.36 15.57 0.39
CA THR A 258 -27.40 14.47 1.36
C THR A 258 -28.85 14.07 1.63
N GLY A 259 -29.11 12.78 1.85
CA GLY A 259 -30.44 12.27 2.15
C GLY A 259 -30.61 10.81 1.76
N GLN A 260 -31.86 10.35 1.68
CA GLN A 260 -32.18 8.97 1.30
C GLN A 260 -31.65 8.61 -0.10
N ASP A 261 -31.00 7.46 -0.22
CA ASP A 261 -30.40 6.92 -1.43
C ASP A 261 -31.33 6.96 -2.65
N SER A 262 -32.56 6.46 -2.53
CA SER A 262 -33.53 6.43 -3.63
C SER A 262 -33.96 7.83 -4.09
N VAL A 263 -33.99 8.80 -3.18
CA VAL A 263 -34.36 10.20 -3.47
C VAL A 263 -33.21 10.92 -4.15
N VAL A 264 -32.01 10.83 -3.58
CA VAL A 264 -30.82 11.53 -4.11
C VAL A 264 -30.42 10.97 -5.48
N ARG A 265 -30.34 9.65 -5.61
CA ARG A 265 -29.99 8.99 -6.88
C ARG A 265 -31.09 9.18 -7.93
N GLY A 266 -32.37 9.11 -7.54
CA GLY A 266 -33.50 9.38 -8.43
C GLY A 266 -33.58 10.83 -8.93
N GLN A 267 -33.19 11.79 -8.07
CA GLN A 267 -33.05 13.19 -8.46
C GLN A 267 -31.98 13.35 -9.56
N PHE A 268 -30.79 12.76 -9.40
CA PHE A 268 -29.77 12.77 -10.44
C PHE A 268 -30.23 12.08 -11.72
N GLN A 269 -30.84 10.89 -11.63
CA GLN A 269 -31.37 10.17 -12.80
C GLN A 269 -32.33 11.03 -13.63
N SER A 270 -33.25 11.75 -12.95
CA SER A 270 -34.28 12.53 -13.62
C SER A 270 -33.82 13.90 -14.12
N LYS A 271 -32.86 14.54 -13.44
CA LYS A 271 -32.47 15.93 -13.70
C LYS A 271 -31.02 16.14 -14.14
N GLY A 272 -30.15 15.14 -14.02
CA GLY A 272 -28.70 15.27 -14.22
C GLY A 272 -28.00 16.14 -13.17
N SER A 273 -28.70 16.57 -12.13
CA SER A 273 -28.20 17.51 -11.11
C SER A 273 -28.88 17.29 -9.76
N LEU A 274 -28.19 17.71 -8.70
CA LEU A 274 -28.66 17.68 -7.32
C LEU A 274 -29.22 19.03 -6.88
N THR A 275 -29.90 19.04 -5.73
CA THR A 275 -30.69 20.21 -5.29
C THR A 275 -29.94 21.22 -4.43
N ASN A 276 -28.66 20.98 -4.13
CA ASN A 276 -27.87 21.77 -3.18
C ASN A 276 -28.53 21.85 -1.80
N GLN A 277 -29.15 20.75 -1.38
CA GLN A 277 -29.84 20.64 -0.10
C GLN A 277 -29.17 19.60 0.80
N GLN A 278 -29.29 19.82 2.10
CA GLN A 278 -28.90 18.86 3.11
C GLN A 278 -30.15 18.34 3.81
N ASP A 279 -30.32 17.02 3.87
CA ASP A 279 -31.26 16.39 4.78
C ASP A 279 -30.82 16.63 6.23
N THR A 280 -31.74 16.98 7.12
CA THR A 280 -31.46 17.25 8.54
C THR A 280 -32.11 16.24 9.48
N ASN A 281 -32.80 15.23 8.94
CA ASN A 281 -33.44 14.18 9.72
C ASN A 281 -32.48 13.01 10.00
N PHE A 282 -31.66 13.16 11.03
CA PHE A 282 -30.71 12.13 11.48
C PHE A 282 -31.41 10.85 11.93
N ARG A 283 -30.88 9.70 11.51
CA ARG A 283 -31.51 8.38 11.68
C ARG A 283 -30.48 7.25 11.63
N ALA A 284 -30.93 6.03 11.93
CA ALA A 284 -30.11 4.83 11.83
C ALA A 284 -29.53 4.64 10.42
N ILE A 285 -28.30 4.14 10.32
CA ILE A 285 -27.59 3.95 9.03
C ILE A 285 -28.43 3.12 8.04
N ASN A 286 -29.10 2.07 8.52
CA ASN A 286 -29.94 1.18 7.71
C ASN A 286 -31.39 1.64 7.52
N ASN A 287 -31.78 2.82 8.01
CA ASN A 287 -33.11 3.36 7.85
C ASN A 287 -33.09 4.47 6.78
N ASP A 288 -33.72 4.23 5.62
CA ASP A 288 -33.67 5.11 4.46
C ASP A 288 -32.22 5.57 4.18
N PHE A 289 -31.38 4.60 3.78
CA PHE A 289 -29.91 4.71 3.67
C PHE A 289 -29.48 6.11 3.26
N VAL A 290 -28.70 6.75 4.11
CA VAL A 290 -28.26 8.13 3.90
C VAL A 290 -27.05 8.09 2.98
N VAL A 291 -27.12 8.83 1.87
CA VAL A 291 -26.00 9.00 0.93
C VAL A 291 -25.50 10.44 0.90
N LEU A 292 -24.21 10.57 0.60
CA LEU A 292 -23.46 11.83 0.52
C LEU A 292 -23.10 12.07 -0.95
N GLY A 293 -24.02 12.65 -1.72
CA GLY A 293 -23.93 12.73 -3.18
C GLY A 293 -23.37 14.06 -3.69
N ILE A 294 -22.44 13.98 -4.65
CA ILE A 294 -21.89 15.12 -5.39
C ILE A 294 -21.97 14.81 -6.89
N SER A 295 -22.41 15.80 -7.68
CA SER A 295 -22.48 15.71 -9.14
C SER A 295 -21.94 16.96 -9.84
N VAL A 296 -21.53 16.79 -11.09
CA VAL A 296 -21.00 17.84 -11.96
C VAL A 296 -21.62 17.69 -13.35
N ASP A 297 -22.07 18.79 -13.94
CA ASP A 297 -22.44 18.86 -15.35
C ASP A 297 -21.23 19.28 -16.20
N LEU A 298 -20.80 18.40 -17.10
CA LEU A 298 -19.66 18.62 -18.00
C LEU A 298 -20.09 19.29 -19.32
N GLY A 299 -21.40 19.47 -19.50
CA GLY A 299 -22.00 20.06 -20.70
C GLY A 299 -21.83 19.18 -21.94
N THR A 300 -22.00 19.81 -23.10
CA THR A 300 -21.98 19.14 -24.41
C THR A 300 -20.61 19.28 -25.08
N ASN A 301 -19.82 18.20 -25.12
CA ASN A 301 -18.49 18.18 -25.74
C ASN A 301 -18.18 16.82 -26.39
N THR A 302 -17.15 16.76 -27.25
CA THR A 302 -16.58 15.50 -27.74
C THR A 302 -15.55 14.93 -26.77
N ASN A 303 -14.71 15.80 -26.18
CA ASN A 303 -13.65 15.41 -25.25
C ASN A 303 -13.77 16.24 -23.97
N PHE A 304 -13.66 15.58 -22.81
CA PHE A 304 -13.77 16.21 -21.51
C PHE A 304 -12.39 16.23 -20.84
N LEU A 305 -11.61 17.28 -21.14
CA LEU A 305 -10.17 17.34 -20.85
C LEU A 305 -9.81 17.55 -19.36
N THR A 306 -10.79 17.86 -18.51
CA THR A 306 -10.55 18.11 -17.08
C THR A 306 -11.12 16.95 -16.28
N PRO A 307 -10.28 16.19 -15.54
CA PRO A 307 -10.76 15.12 -14.69
C PRO A 307 -11.73 15.65 -13.63
N VAL A 308 -12.80 14.89 -13.39
CA VAL A 308 -13.70 15.12 -12.24
C VAL A 308 -13.14 14.35 -11.06
N VAL A 309 -12.85 15.04 -9.95
CA VAL A 309 -12.12 14.46 -8.81
C VAL A 309 -12.95 14.54 -7.53
N TRP A 310 -13.28 13.37 -6.97
CA TRP A 310 -13.80 13.22 -5.63
C TRP A 310 -12.66 12.82 -4.67
N GLY A 311 -12.67 13.40 -3.47
CA GLY A 311 -11.84 12.97 -2.35
C GLY A 311 -12.68 12.23 -1.32
N LEU A 312 -12.22 11.05 -0.92
CA LEU A 312 -12.82 10.24 0.15
C LEU A 312 -11.81 10.09 1.28
N GLY A 313 -12.21 10.39 2.51
CA GLY A 313 -11.37 10.14 3.68
C GLY A 313 -12.13 9.62 4.88
N LEU A 314 -11.43 8.92 5.75
CA LEU A 314 -11.96 8.39 7.01
C LEU A 314 -11.01 8.81 8.13
N VAL A 315 -11.45 9.74 8.97
CA VAL A 315 -10.60 10.42 9.95
C VAL A 315 -11.00 10.04 11.36
N ARG A 316 -9.98 9.84 12.21
CA ARG A 316 -10.08 9.60 13.65
C ARG A 316 -9.08 10.50 14.37
N ASP A 317 -9.43 10.98 15.56
CA ASP A 317 -8.47 11.66 16.45
C ASP A 317 -8.91 11.51 17.92
N PRO A 318 -8.07 10.94 18.80
CA PRO A 318 -6.82 10.23 18.52
C PRO A 318 -7.04 8.99 17.65
N VAL A 319 -5.97 8.51 16.99
CA VAL A 319 -6.02 7.27 16.16
C VAL A 319 -5.65 6.03 16.97
N ILE A 320 -4.88 6.19 18.04
CA ILE A 320 -4.42 5.10 18.91
C ILE A 320 -4.25 5.60 20.35
N GLU A 321 -4.58 4.74 21.31
CA GLU A 321 -4.19 4.89 22.71
C GLU A 321 -3.01 3.96 23.00
N TYR A 322 -1.89 4.51 23.46
CA TYR A 322 -0.63 3.77 23.61
C TYR A 322 -0.13 3.73 25.05
N THR A 323 0.12 2.54 25.56
CA THR A 323 0.78 2.31 26.86
C THR A 323 2.29 2.43 26.69
N VAL A 324 2.89 3.49 27.25
CA VAL A 324 4.29 3.86 26.95
C VAL A 324 5.32 2.91 27.59
N SER A 325 4.93 2.19 28.64
CA SER A 325 5.84 1.37 29.44
C SER A 325 5.14 0.11 29.94
N ALA A 326 5.78 -1.04 29.78
CA ALA A 326 5.30 -2.31 30.30
C ALA A 326 4.99 -2.24 31.81
N GLY A 327 3.85 -2.80 32.21
CA GLY A 327 3.38 -2.77 33.61
C GLY A 327 2.86 -1.41 34.10
N SER A 328 2.82 -0.39 33.24
CA SER A 328 2.23 0.93 33.54
C SER A 328 0.75 0.97 33.17
N THR A 329 -0.03 1.75 33.93
CA THR A 329 -1.40 2.14 33.55
C THR A 329 -1.44 3.50 32.85
N ILE A 330 -0.29 4.11 32.58
CA ILE A 330 -0.19 5.42 31.92
C ILE A 330 -0.28 5.20 30.42
N THR A 331 -1.38 5.68 29.84
CA THR A 331 -1.61 5.69 28.40
C THR A 331 -1.39 7.08 27.81
N GLN A 332 -1.12 7.10 26.51
CA GLN A 332 -0.95 8.31 25.72
C GLN A 332 -1.87 8.24 24.50
N ASN A 333 -2.75 9.23 24.39
CA ASN A 333 -3.52 9.45 23.17
C ASN A 333 -2.61 10.02 22.10
N ARG A 334 -2.56 9.36 20.93
CA ARG A 334 -1.73 9.79 19.81
C ARG A 334 -2.60 10.13 18.62
N SER A 335 -2.38 11.33 18.10
CA SER A 335 -3.07 11.88 16.94
C SER A 335 -2.34 11.48 15.66
N SER A 336 -3.05 11.41 14.54
CA SER A 336 -2.40 11.21 13.24
C SER A 336 -1.43 12.36 12.92
N TYR A 337 -0.30 12.04 12.28
CA TYR A 337 0.80 12.99 12.05
C TYR A 337 0.39 14.19 11.18
N PHE A 338 -0.62 14.06 10.31
CA PHE A 338 -1.02 15.16 9.43
C PHE A 338 -1.50 16.40 10.20
N TRP A 339 -2.01 16.22 11.42
CA TRP A 339 -2.42 17.34 12.27
C TRP A 339 -1.26 18.27 12.67
N THR A 340 -0.01 17.88 12.42
CA THR A 340 1.16 18.75 12.62
C THR A 340 1.22 19.90 11.61
N GLU A 341 0.53 19.78 10.47
CA GLU A 341 0.49 20.80 9.42
C GLU A 341 -0.87 21.54 9.33
N PHE A 342 -1.96 20.88 9.73
CA PHE A 342 -3.32 21.42 9.56
C PHE A 342 -3.98 21.76 10.89
N ASP A 343 -4.53 22.97 10.99
CA ASP A 343 -5.30 23.42 12.15
C ASP A 343 -6.73 22.88 12.15
N THR A 344 -7.31 22.69 10.96
CA THR A 344 -8.67 22.16 10.79
C THR A 344 -8.75 21.10 9.71
N ILE A 345 -9.79 20.27 9.78
CA ILE A 345 -10.05 19.28 8.71
C ILE A 345 -10.38 19.94 7.36
N SER A 346 -10.91 21.17 7.37
CA SER A 346 -11.20 21.89 6.12
C SER A 346 -9.91 22.25 5.39
N ASP A 347 -8.89 22.71 6.13
CA ASP A 347 -7.58 23.03 5.56
C ASP A 347 -6.91 21.77 4.98
N ALA A 348 -7.02 20.64 5.68
CA ALA A 348 -6.51 19.36 5.20
C ALA A 348 -7.22 18.90 3.91
N ILE A 349 -8.55 18.98 3.84
CA ILE A 349 -9.33 18.60 2.66
C ILE A 349 -9.03 19.54 1.48
N ASP A 350 -9.00 20.85 1.72
CA ASP A 350 -8.70 21.85 0.69
C ASP A 350 -7.28 21.64 0.12
N SER A 351 -6.30 21.41 0.99
CA SER A 351 -4.93 21.09 0.59
C SER A 351 -4.82 19.76 -0.16
N PHE A 352 -5.52 18.71 0.31
CA PHE A 352 -5.55 17.41 -0.36
C PHE A 352 -6.11 17.55 -1.77
N LEU A 353 -7.31 18.11 -1.92
CA LEU A 353 -7.94 18.27 -3.23
C LEU A 353 -7.11 19.15 -4.18
N ALA A 354 -6.46 20.20 -3.69
CA ALA A 354 -5.56 21.05 -4.49
C ALA A 354 -4.29 20.33 -4.96
N ASP A 355 -3.85 19.29 -4.26
CA ASP A 355 -2.62 18.55 -4.57
C ASP A 355 -2.83 17.43 -5.59
N TYR A 356 -4.07 17.14 -6.03
CA TYR A 356 -4.39 16.00 -6.91
C TYR A 356 -3.45 15.82 -8.10
N SER A 357 -3.15 16.89 -8.86
CA SER A 357 -2.24 16.81 -10.02
C SER A 357 -0.83 16.40 -9.59
N ASN A 358 -0.29 17.02 -8.54
CA ASN A 358 1.05 16.69 -8.06
C ASN A 358 1.08 15.29 -7.41
N ALA A 359 0.01 14.90 -6.71
CA ALA A 359 -0.14 13.56 -6.14
C ALA A 359 -0.15 12.49 -7.24
N THR A 360 -0.83 12.76 -8.35
CA THR A 360 -0.84 11.90 -9.54
C THR A 360 0.55 11.79 -10.16
N ASP A 361 1.28 12.90 -10.29
CA ASP A 361 2.66 12.89 -10.81
C ASP A 361 3.61 12.11 -9.91
N ARG A 362 3.52 12.30 -8.59
CA ARG A 362 4.32 11.54 -7.61
C ARG A 362 3.97 10.05 -7.64
N ALA A 363 2.69 9.71 -7.69
CA ALA A 363 2.20 8.34 -7.79
C ALA A 363 2.71 7.64 -9.07
N ASN A 364 2.54 8.28 -10.24
CA ASN A 364 3.04 7.73 -11.51
C ASN A 364 4.56 7.53 -11.50
N LYS A 365 5.32 8.47 -10.91
CA LYS A 365 6.77 8.35 -10.78
C LYS A 365 7.16 7.18 -9.87
N LEU A 366 6.47 7.02 -8.74
CA LEU A 366 6.71 5.92 -7.81
C LEU A 366 6.34 4.57 -8.44
N ASP A 367 5.18 4.49 -9.10
CA ASP A 367 4.74 3.31 -9.84
C ASP A 367 5.78 2.91 -10.88
N GLN A 368 6.24 3.85 -11.72
CA GLN A 368 7.28 3.58 -12.72
C GLN A 368 8.57 3.08 -12.08
N GLN A 369 9.02 3.66 -10.96
CA GLN A 369 10.22 3.21 -10.27
C GLN A 369 10.09 1.76 -9.78
N ILE A 370 9.00 1.45 -9.09
CA ILE A 370 8.74 0.12 -8.53
C ILE A 370 8.59 -0.91 -9.66
N MET A 371 7.75 -0.61 -10.65
CA MET A 371 7.45 -1.54 -11.73
C MET A 371 8.67 -1.80 -12.62
N ASN A 372 9.45 -0.77 -12.96
CA ASN A 372 10.69 -0.95 -13.72
C ASN A 372 11.70 -1.83 -12.96
N ALA A 373 11.82 -1.64 -11.65
CA ALA A 373 12.72 -2.46 -10.83
C ALA A 373 12.23 -3.93 -10.75
N ALA A 374 10.94 -4.14 -10.50
CA ALA A 374 10.36 -5.48 -10.39
C ALA A 374 10.39 -6.24 -11.73
N GLN A 375 10.15 -5.56 -12.86
CA GLN A 375 10.22 -6.16 -14.20
C GLN A 375 11.62 -6.69 -14.56
N THR A 376 12.69 -6.22 -13.90
CA THR A 376 14.03 -6.81 -14.08
C THR A 376 14.14 -8.24 -13.54
N VAL A 377 13.25 -8.63 -12.63
CA VAL A 377 13.12 -10.00 -12.11
C VAL A 377 12.20 -10.81 -13.02
N SER A 378 10.94 -10.41 -13.14
CA SER A 378 9.96 -10.93 -14.09
C SER A 378 8.73 -10.02 -14.15
N SER A 379 7.92 -10.12 -15.21
CA SER A 379 6.65 -9.40 -15.32
C SER A 379 5.65 -9.83 -14.24
N GLU A 380 5.64 -11.10 -13.94
CA GLU A 380 4.84 -11.71 -12.89
C GLU A 380 5.22 -11.12 -11.52
N TYR A 381 6.51 -11.01 -11.20
CA TYR A 381 6.95 -10.41 -9.94
C TYR A 381 6.50 -8.95 -9.83
N ALA A 382 6.47 -8.22 -10.94
CA ALA A 382 5.93 -6.86 -10.96
C ALA A 382 4.44 -6.81 -10.60
N ASP A 383 3.64 -7.79 -11.06
CA ASP A 383 2.22 -7.89 -10.70
C ASP A 383 2.03 -8.11 -9.18
N LEU A 384 2.85 -8.98 -8.54
CA LEU A 384 2.81 -9.20 -7.09
C LEU A 384 3.16 -7.93 -6.29
N VAL A 385 4.21 -7.24 -6.71
CA VAL A 385 4.69 -6.01 -6.07
C VAL A 385 3.63 -4.91 -6.19
N ALA A 386 3.00 -4.76 -7.36
CA ALA A 386 1.92 -3.81 -7.57
C ALA A 386 0.72 -4.09 -6.64
N PHE A 387 0.36 -5.36 -6.47
CA PHE A 387 -0.80 -5.73 -5.68
C PHE A 387 -0.57 -5.60 -4.17
N GLY A 388 0.63 -5.95 -3.69
CA GLY A 388 0.98 -5.89 -2.26
C GLY A 388 1.25 -4.49 -1.70
N ALA A 389 1.61 -3.52 -2.54
CA ALA A 389 2.12 -2.22 -2.10
C ALA A 389 1.15 -1.41 -1.23
N ARG A 390 -0.09 -1.18 -1.69
CA ARG A 390 -1.10 -0.44 -0.93
C ARG A 390 -1.48 -1.13 0.36
N GLN A 391 -1.72 -2.43 0.30
CA GLN A 391 -2.10 -3.25 1.45
C GLN A 391 -1.07 -3.19 2.58
N ALA A 392 0.22 -3.28 2.23
CA ALA A 392 1.31 -3.15 3.17
C ALA A 392 1.39 -1.75 3.79
N MET A 393 1.30 -0.70 2.97
CA MET A 393 1.45 0.69 3.42
C MET A 393 0.20 1.25 4.14
N ALA A 394 -0.99 0.71 3.86
CA ALA A 394 -2.25 1.17 4.43
C ALA A 394 -2.53 0.63 5.83
N SER A 395 -1.77 -0.34 6.33
CA SER A 395 -2.06 -0.97 7.62
C SER A 395 -1.49 -0.23 8.83
N SER A 396 -0.87 0.94 8.62
CA SER A 396 -0.16 1.68 9.65
C SER A 396 -0.65 3.12 9.80
N ASP A 397 -0.81 3.56 11.05
CA ASP A 397 -0.98 4.98 11.38
C ASP A 397 0.37 5.57 11.85
N ILE A 398 0.79 6.67 11.22
CA ILE A 398 1.92 7.50 11.70
C ILE A 398 1.36 8.56 12.64
N THR A 399 1.92 8.66 13.83
CA THR A 399 1.28 9.36 14.96
C THR A 399 2.23 10.27 15.71
N VAL A 400 1.66 11.28 16.35
CA VAL A 400 2.32 12.21 17.27
C VAL A 400 1.56 12.31 18.58
N ALA A 401 2.31 12.56 19.65
CA ALA A 401 1.75 12.95 20.93
C ALA A 401 1.46 14.46 20.98
N LYS A 402 0.65 14.89 21.95
CA LYS A 402 0.54 16.30 22.34
C LYS A 402 1.43 16.57 23.56
N ASN A 403 2.10 17.72 23.55
CA ASN A 403 2.78 18.31 24.71
C ASN A 403 1.74 18.77 25.76
N SER A 404 2.20 19.10 26.96
CA SER A 404 1.32 19.61 28.03
C SER A 404 0.62 20.93 27.68
N ASP A 405 1.13 21.69 26.71
CA ASP A 405 0.52 22.93 26.19
C ASP A 405 -0.46 22.69 25.04
N GLY A 406 -0.70 21.43 24.64
CA GLY A 406 -1.59 21.03 23.57
C GLY A 406 -0.97 21.02 22.17
N THR A 407 0.29 21.46 22.01
CA THR A 407 1.00 21.42 20.72
C THR A 407 1.47 20.02 20.36
N TYR A 408 1.60 19.70 19.07
CA TYR A 408 2.10 18.40 18.64
C TYR A 408 3.60 18.25 18.87
N ASN A 409 4.00 17.13 19.46
CA ASN A 409 5.40 16.78 19.67
C ASN A 409 5.96 16.02 18.45
N THR A 410 6.47 16.76 17.47
CA THR A 410 7.08 16.20 16.25
C THR A 410 8.43 15.51 16.49
N SER A 411 8.99 15.56 17.69
CA SER A 411 10.18 14.78 18.06
C SER A 411 9.88 13.38 18.57
N ASP A 412 8.61 13.08 18.89
CA ASP A 412 8.14 11.77 19.35
C ASP A 412 7.14 11.20 18.34
N VAL A 413 7.64 10.89 17.14
CA VAL A 413 6.85 10.23 16.09
C VAL A 413 6.89 8.72 16.27
N LYS A 414 5.74 8.07 16.17
CA LYS A 414 5.60 6.60 16.25
C LYS A 414 4.63 6.10 15.22
N ALA A 415 4.77 4.85 14.81
CA ALA A 415 3.79 4.20 13.97
C ALA A 415 3.25 2.91 14.59
N PHE A 416 1.98 2.65 14.30
CA PHE A 416 1.24 1.50 14.80
C PHE A 416 0.52 0.81 13.64
N GLN A 417 0.89 -0.45 13.43
CA GLN A 417 0.38 -1.34 12.40
C GLN A 417 -0.70 -2.23 13.00
N ARG A 418 -1.87 -2.28 12.36
CA ARG A 418 -2.91 -3.27 12.66
C ARG A 418 -2.55 -4.59 11.97
N ASP A 419 -2.67 -5.71 12.68
CA ASP A 419 -2.44 -7.06 12.14
C ASP A 419 -3.60 -7.55 11.25
N THR A 420 -4.01 -6.71 10.29
CA THR A 420 -5.15 -6.92 9.40
C THR A 420 -5.10 -8.26 8.69
N GLY A 421 -6.26 -8.89 8.51
CA GLY A 421 -6.37 -10.25 7.95
C GLY A 421 -6.04 -11.37 8.92
N ILE A 422 -5.24 -11.14 9.96
CA ILE A 422 -4.82 -12.19 10.90
C ILE A 422 -5.51 -12.01 12.25
N GLY A 423 -5.59 -10.76 12.73
CA GLY A 423 -6.25 -10.42 13.99
C GLY A 423 -6.32 -8.92 14.22
N GLN A 424 -6.35 -8.52 15.49
CA GLN A 424 -6.39 -7.13 15.93
C GLN A 424 -5.14 -6.75 16.73
N ARG A 425 -4.04 -7.49 16.58
CA ARG A 425 -2.80 -7.16 17.29
C ARG A 425 -2.20 -5.86 16.76
N VAL A 426 -1.54 -5.13 17.65
CA VAL A 426 -0.86 -3.88 17.33
C VAL A 426 0.64 -4.15 17.21
N ASN A 427 1.25 -3.81 16.06
CA ASN A 427 2.68 -4.04 15.81
C ASN A 427 3.12 -5.49 16.12
N ALA A 428 2.33 -6.48 15.66
CA ALA A 428 2.74 -7.88 15.70
C ALA A 428 4.13 -8.04 15.06
N VAL A 429 5.11 -8.51 15.84
CA VAL A 429 6.54 -8.48 15.48
C VAL A 429 6.83 -9.30 14.24
N GLU A 430 6.20 -10.46 14.10
CA GLU A 430 6.31 -11.32 12.93
C GLU A 430 5.68 -10.70 11.67
N THR A 431 4.55 -10.02 11.83
CA THR A 431 3.89 -9.34 10.72
C THR A 431 4.71 -8.12 10.29
N LEU A 432 5.26 -7.35 11.23
CA LEU A 432 6.15 -6.23 10.93
C LEU A 432 7.47 -6.71 10.28
N PHE A 433 7.99 -7.88 10.68
CA PHE A 433 9.12 -8.51 10.02
C PHE A 433 8.81 -8.86 8.56
N ALA A 434 7.61 -9.39 8.28
CA ALA A 434 7.16 -9.61 6.91
C ALA A 434 6.94 -8.29 6.14
N THR A 435 6.48 -7.22 6.79
CA THR A 435 6.33 -5.88 6.18
C THR A 435 7.67 -5.14 6.00
N MET A 436 8.73 -5.54 6.70
CA MET A 436 10.05 -4.87 6.69
C MET A 436 10.58 -4.57 5.26
N PRO A 437 10.53 -5.49 4.27
CA PRO A 437 11.16 -5.26 2.97
C PRO A 437 10.62 -4.04 2.21
N ILE A 438 9.30 -3.80 2.23
CA ILE A 438 8.73 -2.61 1.57
C ILE A 438 9.15 -1.33 2.29
N HIS A 439 9.25 -1.34 3.62
CA HIS A 439 9.78 -0.18 4.35
C HIS A 439 11.24 0.07 3.99
N LEU A 440 12.09 -0.96 3.93
CA LEU A 440 13.48 -0.79 3.54
C LEU A 440 13.63 -0.25 2.11
N TYR A 441 12.81 -0.73 1.17
CA TYR A 441 12.85 -0.31 -0.22
C TYR A 441 12.33 1.12 -0.43
N LEU A 442 11.22 1.49 0.21
CA LEU A 442 10.59 2.80 0.02
C LEU A 442 11.23 3.89 0.89
N ASN A 443 11.32 3.67 2.19
CA ASN A 443 11.99 4.55 3.15
C ASN A 443 12.13 3.84 4.51
N ALA A 444 13.35 3.39 4.83
CA ALA A 444 13.61 2.64 6.05
C ALA A 444 13.30 3.42 7.34
N SER A 445 13.20 4.75 7.31
CA SER A 445 12.80 5.55 8.47
C SER A 445 11.40 5.21 8.99
N LEU A 446 10.51 4.68 8.13
CA LEU A 446 9.19 4.18 8.52
C LEU A 446 9.31 2.96 9.46
N LEU A 447 10.22 2.04 9.17
CA LEU A 447 10.50 0.90 10.06
C LEU A 447 11.00 1.40 11.43
N GLY A 448 11.80 2.46 11.46
CA GLY A 448 12.32 3.05 12.68
C GLY A 448 11.24 3.51 13.66
N ILE A 449 10.19 4.19 13.17
CA ILE A 449 9.09 4.68 14.02
C ILE A 449 8.14 3.57 14.49
N HIS A 450 8.06 2.44 13.78
CA HIS A 450 7.42 1.22 14.29
C HIS A 450 8.28 0.58 15.39
N LEU A 451 9.57 0.39 15.15
CA LEU A 451 10.50 -0.18 16.12
C LEU A 451 10.59 0.64 17.41
N ASP A 452 10.62 1.97 17.34
CA ASP A 452 10.68 2.81 18.55
C ASP A 452 9.47 2.59 19.47
N SER A 453 8.27 2.33 18.93
CA SER A 453 7.09 2.02 19.76
C SER A 453 7.25 0.69 20.51
N LEU A 454 7.70 -0.36 19.82
CA LEU A 454 7.96 -1.68 20.42
C LEU A 454 9.09 -1.62 21.45
N LEU A 455 10.20 -0.97 21.11
CA LEU A 455 11.38 -0.85 21.97
C LEU A 455 11.10 0.02 23.20
N GLN A 456 10.35 1.12 23.05
CA GLN A 456 10.01 2.00 24.16
C GLN A 456 9.16 1.27 25.21
N TYR A 457 8.08 0.60 24.78
CA TYR A 457 7.21 -0.16 25.67
C TYR A 457 8.01 -1.15 26.52
N GLN A 458 8.89 -1.93 25.87
CA GLN A 458 9.63 -3.02 26.50
C GLN A 458 10.85 -2.56 27.32
N SER A 459 11.44 -1.41 26.98
CA SER A 459 12.59 -0.85 27.71
C SER A 459 12.30 -0.54 29.18
N SER A 460 11.03 -0.48 29.57
CA SER A 460 10.56 0.05 30.84
C SER A 460 9.83 -0.99 31.69
N GLY A 461 10.39 -2.20 31.84
CA GLY A 461 9.91 -3.18 32.82
C GLY A 461 9.13 -4.37 32.25
N TYR A 462 9.31 -4.70 30.97
CA TYR A 462 8.86 -6.00 30.45
C TYR A 462 9.68 -7.12 31.12
N ALA A 463 9.01 -8.14 31.64
CA ALA A 463 9.61 -9.06 32.60
C ALA A 463 10.39 -10.21 31.91
N ASN A 464 9.99 -10.59 30.70
CA ASN A 464 10.72 -11.57 29.91
C ASN A 464 12.10 -11.08 29.44
N ALA A 465 13.06 -12.01 29.39
CA ALA A 465 14.40 -11.79 28.85
C ALA A 465 14.46 -11.82 27.31
N TYR A 466 13.30 -11.90 26.66
CA TYR A 466 13.12 -11.96 25.21
C TYR A 466 12.06 -10.94 24.79
N ALA A 467 11.97 -10.64 23.48
CA ALA A 467 11.06 -9.63 22.96
C ALA A 467 9.59 -10.05 23.11
N ALA A 468 8.73 -9.10 23.48
CA ALA A 468 7.28 -9.18 23.44
C ALA A 468 6.79 -9.38 21.99
N PRO A 469 5.65 -10.05 21.79
CA PRO A 469 5.16 -10.40 20.46
C PRO A 469 4.47 -9.23 19.73
N ASP A 470 3.98 -8.24 20.48
CA ASP A 470 3.14 -7.15 19.99
C ASP A 470 2.98 -6.06 21.07
N LEU A 471 2.16 -5.06 20.78
CA LEU A 471 1.74 -3.99 21.68
C LEU A 471 0.28 -4.17 22.14
N GLY A 472 -0.21 -5.40 22.25
CA GLY A 472 -1.58 -5.72 22.64
C GLY A 472 -2.41 -6.26 21.48
N ASN A 473 -3.58 -6.83 21.81
CA ASN A 473 -4.40 -7.65 20.91
C ASN A 473 -5.70 -6.99 20.43
N ALA A 474 -5.90 -5.70 20.70
CA ALA A 474 -7.17 -5.00 20.45
C ALA A 474 -6.94 -3.61 19.83
N TYR A 475 -6.29 -3.55 18.66
CA TYR A 475 -6.17 -2.33 17.86
C TYR A 475 -7.56 -1.66 17.76
N PRO A 476 -7.69 -0.35 18.04
CA PRO A 476 -6.64 0.67 18.16
C PRO A 476 -6.11 0.93 19.59
N LEU A 477 -6.31 0.01 20.54
CA LEU A 477 -5.72 0.05 21.86
C LEU A 477 -4.37 -0.69 21.87
N ALA A 478 -3.27 0.06 21.96
CA ALA A 478 -1.93 -0.47 22.16
C ALA A 478 -1.62 -0.61 23.66
N SER A 479 -2.30 -1.55 24.30
CA SER A 479 -2.22 -1.82 25.75
C SER A 479 -0.91 -2.51 26.19
N GLY A 480 -0.17 -3.09 25.25
CA GLY A 480 1.03 -3.89 25.51
C GLY A 480 0.71 -5.36 25.82
N ASP A 481 1.70 -6.24 25.66
CA ASP A 481 1.57 -7.62 26.15
C ASP A 481 1.61 -7.64 27.68
N ALA A 482 0.44 -7.90 28.28
CA ALA A 482 0.26 -7.99 29.73
C ALA A 482 0.38 -9.42 30.27
N LEU A 483 0.43 -10.44 29.38
CA LEU A 483 0.36 -11.84 29.78
C LEU A 483 1.72 -12.49 30.03
N ASP A 484 2.83 -11.87 29.62
CA ASP A 484 4.23 -12.21 29.97
C ASP A 484 4.61 -13.71 29.84
N THR A 485 3.83 -14.51 29.12
CA THR A 485 4.09 -15.94 28.91
C THR A 485 3.69 -16.35 27.49
N HIS A 486 4.51 -15.97 26.51
CA HIS A 486 4.41 -16.48 25.14
C HIS A 486 5.61 -17.39 24.79
N SER A 487 5.39 -18.34 23.89
CA SER A 487 6.40 -19.31 23.42
C SER A 487 7.19 -18.83 22.20
N ARG A 488 7.06 -17.56 21.78
CA ARG A 488 7.72 -17.03 20.58
C ARG A 488 9.03 -16.27 20.88
N GLY A 489 9.68 -16.60 21.98
CA GLY A 489 10.88 -15.88 22.42
C GLY A 489 12.01 -15.87 21.38
N ILE A 490 12.29 -16.97 20.68
CA ILE A 490 13.30 -17.00 19.60
C ILE A 490 12.81 -16.24 18.37
N GLU A 491 11.55 -16.44 17.97
CA GLU A 491 10.93 -15.83 16.79
C GLU A 491 10.96 -14.31 16.89
N ASP A 492 10.32 -13.76 17.93
CA ASP A 492 10.14 -12.32 18.09
C ASP A 492 11.48 -11.63 18.38
N THR A 493 12.36 -12.25 19.17
CA THR A 493 13.67 -11.68 19.47
C THR A 493 14.59 -11.65 18.26
N GLY A 494 14.61 -12.73 17.46
CA GLY A 494 15.36 -12.77 16.21
C GLY A 494 14.89 -11.68 15.25
N ASN A 495 13.57 -11.57 15.07
CA ASN A 495 12.95 -10.53 14.24
C ASN A 495 13.36 -9.12 14.69
N MET A 496 13.26 -8.80 15.99
CA MET A 496 13.58 -7.47 16.53
C MET A 496 15.05 -7.08 16.32
N LEU A 497 15.99 -7.99 16.56
CA LEU A 497 17.42 -7.72 16.36
C LEU A 497 17.75 -7.53 14.88
N ILE A 498 17.20 -8.38 14.00
CA ILE A 498 17.38 -8.29 12.55
C ILE A 498 16.80 -6.97 12.02
N MET A 499 15.56 -6.63 12.36
CA MET A 499 14.92 -5.39 11.91
C MET A 499 15.64 -4.14 12.42
N THR A 500 16.10 -4.15 13.68
CA THR A 500 16.84 -3.00 14.25
C THR A 500 18.15 -2.75 13.52
N LEU A 501 18.91 -3.82 13.20
CA LEU A 501 20.12 -3.70 12.41
C LEU A 501 19.81 -3.30 10.96
N ALA A 502 18.81 -3.91 10.32
CA ALA A 502 18.41 -3.59 8.95
C ALA A 502 18.04 -2.11 8.83
N HIS A 503 17.21 -1.59 9.74
CA HIS A 503 16.90 -0.17 9.86
C HIS A 503 18.16 0.69 9.92
N ALA A 504 19.05 0.41 10.89
CA ALA A 504 20.23 1.22 11.14
C ALA A 504 21.22 1.18 9.96
N ARG A 505 21.34 0.04 9.28
CA ARG A 505 22.19 -0.11 8.09
C ARG A 505 21.63 0.60 6.89
N THR A 506 20.33 0.52 6.64
CA THR A 506 19.76 1.20 5.48
C THR A 506 19.76 2.72 5.66
N THR A 507 19.40 3.21 6.84
CA THR A 507 19.33 4.65 7.14
C THR A 507 20.68 5.29 7.47
N GLY A 508 21.62 4.50 8.00
CA GLY A 508 22.82 5.02 8.69
C GLY A 508 22.55 5.56 10.09
N ASP A 509 21.30 5.54 10.57
CA ASP A 509 20.91 6.09 11.86
C ASP A 509 20.97 5.05 12.99
N GLY A 510 21.91 5.23 13.91
CA GLY A 510 22.10 4.41 15.09
C GLY A 510 21.33 4.88 16.34
N THR A 511 20.40 5.83 16.23
CA THR A 511 19.69 6.42 17.38
C THR A 511 18.95 5.38 18.21
N LEU A 512 18.19 4.47 17.57
CA LEU A 512 17.47 3.41 18.28
C LEU A 512 18.43 2.43 18.96
N ILE A 513 19.51 2.03 18.26
CA ILE A 513 20.56 1.18 18.81
C ILE A 513 21.12 1.81 20.09
N LYS A 514 21.51 3.09 20.03
CA LYS A 514 22.06 3.80 21.18
C LYS A 514 21.09 3.87 22.36
N LYS A 515 19.82 4.17 22.08
CA LYS A 515 18.78 4.36 23.09
C LYS A 515 18.43 3.05 23.81
N TYR A 516 18.44 1.92 23.09
CA TYR A 516 17.94 0.64 23.59
C TYR A 516 18.98 -0.48 23.67
N TYR A 517 20.28 -0.17 23.56
CA TYR A 517 21.36 -1.17 23.49
C TYR A 517 21.28 -2.25 24.58
N ASN A 518 21.03 -1.86 25.84
CA ASN A 518 20.96 -2.81 26.96
C ASN A 518 19.82 -3.83 26.80
N LEU A 519 18.67 -3.39 26.30
CA LEU A 519 17.53 -4.26 26.01
C LEU A 519 17.90 -5.25 24.89
N LEU A 520 18.46 -4.74 23.80
CA LEU A 520 18.92 -5.55 22.66
C LEU A 520 19.98 -6.58 23.07
N SER A 521 20.91 -6.22 23.98
CA SER A 521 21.91 -7.15 24.50
C SER A 521 21.30 -8.25 25.37
N THR A 522 20.31 -7.92 26.21
CA THR A 522 19.61 -8.90 27.05
C THR A 522 18.91 -9.96 26.18
N TRP A 523 18.27 -9.49 25.13
CA TRP A 523 17.63 -10.31 24.11
C TRP A 523 18.61 -11.21 23.35
N ALA A 524 19.78 -10.69 22.99
CA ALA A 524 20.81 -11.49 22.34
C ALA A 524 21.39 -12.57 23.27
N ASP A 525 21.57 -12.29 24.57
CA ASP A 525 21.98 -13.28 25.56
C ASP A 525 20.95 -14.42 25.71
N TYR A 526 19.65 -14.09 25.65
CA TYR A 526 18.59 -15.09 25.57
C TYR A 526 18.74 -15.97 24.32
N LEU A 527 18.97 -15.38 23.15
CA LEU A 527 19.18 -16.15 21.91
C LEU A 527 20.43 -17.03 21.99
N VAL A 528 21.55 -16.55 22.56
CA VAL A 528 22.74 -17.38 22.78
C VAL A 528 22.41 -18.64 23.58
N SER A 529 21.52 -18.53 24.56
CA SER A 529 21.16 -19.66 25.42
C SER A 529 20.13 -20.62 24.79
N ASN A 530 19.32 -20.17 23.82
CA ASN A 530 18.13 -20.91 23.37
C ASN A 530 18.05 -21.17 21.85
N ALA A 531 18.75 -20.39 21.02
CA ALA A 531 18.56 -20.40 19.57
C ALA A 531 19.06 -21.68 18.89
N LEU A 532 20.19 -22.23 19.33
CA LEU A 532 20.77 -23.40 18.66
C LEU A 532 19.92 -24.65 18.85
N TYR A 533 19.18 -24.82 19.93
CA TYR A 533 18.30 -25.98 20.14
C TYR A 533 16.91 -25.50 20.60
N PRO A 534 16.07 -24.98 19.68
CA PRO A 534 14.76 -24.47 20.05
C PRO A 534 13.93 -25.54 20.75
N ASN A 535 13.44 -25.27 21.96
CA ASN A 535 12.61 -26.19 22.73
C ASN A 535 11.53 -25.41 23.48
N GLY A 536 10.28 -25.87 23.41
CA GLY A 536 9.13 -25.13 23.94
C GLY A 536 8.96 -23.76 23.26
N GLN A 537 9.30 -23.66 21.98
CA GLN A 537 9.23 -22.44 21.19
C GLN A 537 8.28 -22.62 20.00
N THR A 538 7.66 -21.52 19.56
CA THR A 538 6.72 -21.50 18.44
C THR A 538 7.23 -20.57 17.35
N SER A 539 7.21 -21.00 16.09
CA SER A 539 7.53 -20.13 14.93
C SER A 539 6.36 -19.23 14.55
N ALA A 540 6.58 -18.26 13.65
CA ALA A 540 5.50 -17.48 13.04
C ALA A 540 4.45 -18.35 12.33
N ASP A 541 4.84 -19.52 11.82
CA ASP A 541 3.93 -20.46 11.13
C ASP A 541 3.11 -21.34 12.09
N GLY A 542 3.33 -21.21 13.41
CA GLY A 542 2.68 -22.01 14.44
C GLY A 542 3.31 -23.39 14.66
N ILE A 543 4.52 -23.63 14.15
CA ILE A 543 5.29 -24.86 14.36
C ILE A 543 5.81 -24.86 15.80
N THR A 544 5.61 -25.95 16.54
CA THR A 544 5.94 -26.06 17.98
C THR A 544 6.97 -27.15 18.29
N GLU A 545 7.36 -27.89 17.25
CA GLU A 545 8.30 -28.98 17.26
C GLU A 545 9.66 -28.48 17.77
N SER A 546 10.25 -29.26 18.67
CA SER A 546 11.61 -28.97 19.14
C SER A 546 12.61 -29.11 18.01
N ASN A 547 13.74 -28.41 18.13
CA ASN A 547 14.83 -28.42 17.17
C ASN A 547 14.41 -27.96 15.76
N ASN A 548 13.42 -27.09 15.64
CA ASN A 548 13.01 -26.52 14.36
C ASN A 548 14.17 -25.77 13.68
N THR A 549 14.57 -26.25 12.50
CA THR A 549 15.74 -25.76 11.75
C THR A 549 15.59 -24.30 11.33
N ASN A 550 14.39 -23.92 10.87
CA ASN A 550 14.12 -22.59 10.32
C ASN A 550 14.03 -21.52 11.42
N LEU A 551 13.49 -21.89 12.59
CA LEU A 551 13.46 -21.04 13.79
C LEU A 551 14.86 -20.87 14.38
N ALA A 552 15.65 -21.95 14.42
CA ALA A 552 17.02 -21.90 14.92
C ALA A 552 17.90 -20.95 14.11
N ILE A 553 17.85 -21.01 12.77
CA ILE A 553 18.67 -20.14 11.92
C ILE A 553 18.29 -18.67 12.08
N LYS A 554 17.00 -18.35 12.29
CA LYS A 554 16.55 -16.98 12.60
C LYS A 554 17.23 -16.45 13.87
N GLY A 555 17.22 -17.24 14.95
CA GLY A 555 17.89 -16.87 16.20
C GLY A 555 19.41 -16.70 16.03
N ILE A 556 20.05 -17.58 15.27
CA ILE A 556 21.49 -17.52 14.97
C ILE A 556 21.84 -16.24 14.18
N ILE A 557 21.04 -15.87 13.18
CA ILE A 557 21.20 -14.61 12.45
C ILE A 557 20.93 -13.41 13.38
N GLY A 558 19.97 -13.50 14.30
CA GLY A 558 19.76 -12.48 15.35
C GLY A 558 20.99 -12.24 16.23
N ILE A 559 21.71 -13.31 16.61
CA ILE A 559 22.99 -13.20 17.34
C ILE A 559 24.05 -12.49 16.48
N ALA A 560 24.15 -12.82 15.19
CA ALA A 560 25.06 -12.14 14.26
C ALA A 560 24.69 -10.66 14.11
N ALA A 561 23.39 -10.34 14.05
CA ALA A 561 22.92 -8.96 14.02
C ALA A 561 23.37 -8.18 15.27
N MET A 562 23.28 -8.79 16.46
CA MET A 562 23.77 -8.17 17.69
C MET A 562 25.29 -7.95 17.70
N ALA A 563 26.06 -8.83 17.05
CA ALA A 563 27.51 -8.65 16.93
C ALA A 563 27.84 -7.32 16.23
N GLU A 564 27.13 -7.02 15.15
CA GLU A 564 27.32 -5.78 14.41
C GLU A 564 26.72 -4.55 15.09
N ILE A 565 25.57 -4.69 15.76
CA ILE A 565 25.01 -3.65 16.63
C ILE A 565 26.05 -3.24 17.70
N SER A 566 26.70 -4.22 18.32
CA SER A 566 27.77 -4.00 19.30
C SER A 566 29.00 -3.34 18.67
N GLN A 567 29.37 -3.75 17.46
CA GLN A 567 30.46 -3.13 16.72
C GLN A 567 30.17 -1.67 16.39
N ALA A 568 28.92 -1.32 16.02
CA ALA A 568 28.50 0.06 15.79
C ALA A 568 28.55 0.91 17.07
N MET A 569 28.18 0.32 18.21
CA MET A 569 28.29 0.94 19.55
C MET A 569 29.72 1.08 20.06
N GLY A 570 30.70 0.50 19.37
CA GLY A 570 32.11 0.51 19.77
C GLY A 570 32.47 -0.52 20.85
N ASP A 571 31.53 -1.40 21.24
CA ASP A 571 31.80 -2.54 22.11
C ASP A 571 32.37 -3.70 21.29
N THR A 572 33.65 -3.61 20.99
CA THR A 572 34.36 -4.61 20.18
C THR A 572 34.47 -5.97 20.87
N THR A 573 34.38 -6.02 22.21
CA THR A 573 34.46 -7.27 22.97
C THR A 573 33.15 -8.04 22.83
N ALA A 574 32.02 -7.37 23.08
CA ALA A 574 30.69 -7.96 22.86
C ALA A 574 30.50 -8.35 21.39
N ALA A 575 30.93 -7.50 20.44
CA ALA A 575 30.88 -7.80 19.02
C ALA A 575 31.60 -9.12 18.67
N GLN A 576 32.84 -9.29 19.14
CA GLN A 576 33.61 -10.51 18.90
C GLN A 576 32.97 -11.75 19.54
N GLN A 577 32.42 -11.62 20.75
CA GLN A 577 31.76 -12.71 21.44
C GLN A 577 30.49 -13.19 20.71
N TYR A 578 29.59 -12.27 20.35
CA TYR A 578 28.38 -12.62 19.61
C TYR A 578 28.72 -13.17 18.22
N GLN A 579 29.71 -12.60 17.52
CA GLN A 579 30.17 -13.12 16.24
C GLN A 579 30.70 -14.55 16.36
N ALA A 580 31.52 -14.84 17.38
CA ALA A 580 32.05 -16.18 17.63
C ALA A 580 30.95 -17.19 17.94
N ASN A 581 29.94 -16.80 18.72
CA ASN A 581 28.76 -17.63 18.99
C ASN A 581 27.98 -17.91 17.71
N ALA A 582 27.63 -16.89 16.93
CA ALA A 582 26.90 -17.06 15.67
C ALA A 582 27.66 -17.97 14.68
N THR A 583 28.96 -17.74 14.49
CA THR A 583 29.80 -18.56 13.59
C THR A 583 29.95 -20.01 14.09
N THR A 584 29.96 -20.24 15.40
CA THR A 584 29.98 -21.60 15.96
C THR A 584 28.63 -22.27 15.76
N TYR A 585 27.54 -21.56 16.03
CA TYR A 585 26.19 -22.09 15.97
C TYR A 585 25.74 -22.38 14.54
N VAL A 586 26.07 -21.54 13.55
CA VAL A 586 25.71 -21.83 12.16
C VAL A 586 26.36 -23.13 11.66
N LYS A 587 27.62 -23.41 12.04
CA LYS A 587 28.31 -24.65 11.66
C LYS A 587 27.68 -25.88 12.30
N LEU A 588 27.27 -25.76 13.56
CA LEU A 588 26.55 -26.82 14.27
C LEU A 588 25.17 -27.02 13.65
N TRP A 589 24.41 -25.95 13.46
CA TRP A 589 23.11 -25.95 12.78
C TRP A 589 23.19 -26.63 11.42
N GLU A 590 24.17 -26.29 10.60
CA GLU A 590 24.37 -26.87 9.28
C GLU A 590 24.66 -28.38 9.38
N SER A 591 25.49 -28.81 10.34
CA SER A 591 25.75 -30.23 10.60
C SER A 591 24.52 -31.00 11.12
N LEU A 592 23.66 -30.36 11.90
CA LEU A 592 22.49 -30.98 12.55
C LEU A 592 21.28 -31.04 11.61
N ALA A 593 21.14 -30.04 10.75
CA ALA A 593 20.01 -29.88 9.83
C ALA A 593 20.27 -30.46 8.44
N SER A 594 21.51 -30.73 8.05
CA SER A 594 21.81 -31.24 6.70
C SER A 594 21.34 -32.68 6.50
N SER A 595 20.70 -32.91 5.35
CA SER A 595 20.42 -34.24 4.80
C SER A 595 21.09 -34.41 3.43
N SER A 596 20.78 -35.50 2.70
CA SER A 596 21.30 -35.72 1.35
C SER A 596 20.71 -34.72 0.34
N GLY A 597 21.33 -33.54 0.24
CA GLY A 597 21.05 -32.53 -0.78
C GLY A 597 20.03 -31.44 -0.40
N HIS A 598 19.54 -31.42 0.83
CA HIS A 598 18.64 -30.39 1.37
C HIS A 598 18.77 -30.27 2.91
N LEU A 599 18.00 -29.35 3.51
CA LEU A 599 17.94 -29.16 4.95
C LEU A 599 16.64 -29.78 5.49
N LEU A 600 16.73 -30.41 6.66
CA LEU A 600 15.60 -31.01 7.37
C LEU A 600 14.78 -29.94 8.09
N PRO A 601 13.46 -30.13 8.23
CA PRO A 601 12.60 -29.21 8.99
C PRO A 601 12.94 -29.16 10.49
N THR A 602 13.42 -30.27 11.06
CA THR A 602 13.87 -30.41 12.45
C THR A 602 15.20 -31.14 12.52
N TYR A 603 16.07 -30.84 13.49
CA TYR A 603 17.35 -31.55 13.62
C TYR A 603 17.18 -33.02 13.93
N GLU A 604 18.12 -33.81 13.42
CA GLU A 604 18.33 -35.22 13.80
C GLU A 604 17.09 -36.13 13.66
N ASP A 605 15.98 -35.59 13.13
CA ASP A 605 14.74 -36.26 12.82
C ASP A 605 14.44 -35.99 11.35
N ALA A 606 14.45 -37.05 10.55
CA ALA A 606 13.54 -37.23 9.41
C ALA A 606 13.95 -38.39 8.51
N SER A 607 12.93 -39.05 7.98
CA SER A 607 13.00 -39.73 6.70
C SER A 607 13.58 -38.81 5.60
N SER A 608 14.26 -39.37 4.60
CA SER A 608 14.90 -38.61 3.51
C SER A 608 13.95 -37.81 2.60
N SER A 609 12.65 -37.76 2.91
CA SER A 609 11.60 -37.09 2.15
C SER A 609 11.10 -35.77 2.76
N ASP A 610 11.49 -35.45 3.99
CA ASP A 610 10.90 -34.33 4.73
C ASP A 610 11.64 -33.01 4.42
N PHE A 611 10.91 -31.91 4.24
CA PHE A 611 11.50 -30.62 3.88
C PHE A 611 10.75 -29.44 4.48
N ALA A 612 11.45 -28.32 4.65
CA ALA A 612 10.84 -27.01 4.87
C ALA A 612 11.51 -25.91 4.05
N LEU A 613 10.76 -24.87 3.71
CA LEU A 613 11.26 -23.66 3.07
C LEU A 613 12.02 -22.83 4.10
N MET A 614 13.34 -22.77 3.94
CA MET A 614 14.26 -22.05 4.83
C MET A 614 14.25 -20.53 4.59
N TYR A 615 13.06 -19.92 4.60
CA TYR A 615 12.87 -18.51 4.27
C TYR A 615 13.61 -17.56 5.21
N ASN A 616 13.89 -17.96 6.47
CA ASN A 616 14.64 -17.10 7.40
C ASN A 616 16.11 -16.91 7.00
N MET A 617 16.66 -17.72 6.09
CA MET A 617 17.96 -17.48 5.47
C MET A 617 17.99 -16.15 4.70
N TYR A 618 16.83 -15.62 4.28
CA TYR A 618 16.73 -14.31 3.65
C TYR A 618 17.41 -13.21 4.47
N ALA A 619 17.29 -13.25 5.80
CA ALA A 619 17.88 -12.23 6.68
C ALA A 619 19.42 -12.20 6.60
N ASP A 620 20.08 -13.35 6.40
CA ASP A 620 21.54 -13.40 6.20
C ASP A 620 21.95 -12.74 4.88
N THR A 621 21.15 -12.95 3.82
CA THR A 621 21.35 -12.30 2.51
C THR A 621 21.08 -10.79 2.58
N LEU A 622 19.98 -10.39 3.21
CA LEU A 622 19.59 -8.98 3.37
C LEU A 622 20.65 -8.21 4.15
N LEU A 623 21.07 -8.75 5.30
CA LEU A 623 22.08 -8.13 6.13
C LEU A 623 23.49 -8.32 5.55
N LYS A 624 23.72 -9.23 4.61
CA LYS A 624 25.07 -9.56 4.13
C LYS A 624 26.00 -9.97 5.27
N THR A 625 25.46 -10.71 6.25
CA THR A 625 26.25 -11.27 7.36
C THR A 625 27.24 -12.32 6.86
N ASN A 626 26.96 -12.95 5.72
CA ASN A 626 27.76 -14.04 5.11
C ASN A 626 28.03 -15.16 6.12
N LEU A 627 27.02 -15.44 6.96
CA LEU A 627 27.10 -16.43 8.02
C LEU A 627 26.86 -17.84 7.47
N ILE A 628 25.97 -17.96 6.49
CA ILE A 628 25.61 -19.23 5.85
C ILE A 628 26.45 -19.41 4.59
N ASP A 629 27.04 -20.60 4.41
CA ASP A 629 27.84 -20.89 3.22
C ASP A 629 26.97 -20.89 1.95
N GLN A 630 27.49 -20.28 0.88
CA GLN A 630 26.80 -20.18 -0.42
C GLN A 630 26.39 -21.55 -1.00
N SER A 631 27.08 -22.61 -0.59
CA SER A 631 26.78 -23.98 -0.99
C SER A 631 25.40 -24.45 -0.49
N ILE A 632 24.95 -23.97 0.67
CA ILE A 632 23.63 -24.29 1.24
C ILE A 632 22.53 -23.62 0.42
N TYR A 633 22.66 -22.33 0.12
CA TYR A 633 21.72 -21.63 -0.76
C TYR A 633 21.58 -22.34 -2.12
N SER A 634 22.72 -22.74 -2.69
CA SER A 634 22.75 -23.44 -3.98
C SER A 634 22.08 -24.82 -3.91
N SER A 635 22.28 -25.53 -2.80
CA SER A 635 21.67 -26.84 -2.55
C SER A 635 20.15 -26.72 -2.33
N GLN A 636 19.70 -25.78 -1.49
CA GLN A 636 18.27 -25.51 -1.29
C GLN A 636 17.58 -25.07 -2.58
N ALA A 637 18.16 -24.13 -3.34
CA ALA A 637 17.60 -23.69 -4.61
C ALA A 637 17.45 -24.84 -5.61
N SER A 638 18.45 -25.72 -5.70
CA SER A 638 18.39 -26.91 -6.55
C SER A 638 17.31 -27.89 -6.09
N TYR A 639 17.18 -28.08 -4.78
CA TYR A 639 16.17 -28.95 -4.19
C TYR A 639 14.75 -28.41 -4.41
N TYR A 640 14.48 -27.15 -4.08
CA TYR A 640 13.17 -26.51 -4.32
C TYR A 640 12.80 -26.50 -5.80
N SER A 641 13.77 -26.27 -6.69
CA SER A 641 13.53 -26.36 -8.14
C SER A 641 13.03 -27.74 -8.56
N ASN A 642 13.56 -28.83 -7.98
CA ASN A 642 13.07 -30.17 -8.21
C ASN A 642 11.68 -30.41 -7.60
N LEU A 643 11.41 -29.84 -6.42
CA LEU A 643 10.10 -29.92 -5.77
C LEU A 643 8.99 -29.20 -6.53
N THR A 644 9.30 -28.23 -7.41
CA THR A 644 8.27 -27.55 -8.23
C THR A 644 7.44 -28.49 -9.10
N GLN A 645 7.91 -29.71 -9.34
CA GLN A 645 7.14 -30.77 -10.03
C GLN A 645 6.01 -31.35 -9.16
N LEU A 646 6.15 -31.24 -7.84
CA LEU A 646 5.20 -31.68 -6.81
C LEU A 646 4.39 -30.52 -6.22
N ALA A 647 4.74 -29.27 -6.58
CA ALA A 647 4.03 -28.08 -6.15
C ALA A 647 2.56 -28.10 -6.57
N GLY A 648 1.69 -27.62 -5.68
CA GLY A 648 0.33 -27.26 -6.05
C GLY A 648 0.30 -26.16 -7.12
N LYS A 649 -0.90 -25.94 -7.66
CA LYS A 649 -1.11 -24.92 -8.69
C LYS A 649 -0.63 -23.53 -8.24
N PHE A 650 -0.75 -23.20 -6.96
CA PHE A 650 -0.49 -21.88 -6.37
C PHE A 650 0.84 -21.80 -5.58
N GLY A 651 1.70 -22.82 -5.66
CA GLY A 651 3.04 -22.77 -5.08
C GLY A 651 3.43 -24.02 -4.31
N LEU A 652 4.51 -23.90 -3.53
CA LEU A 652 4.98 -24.92 -2.61
C LEU A 652 4.41 -24.65 -1.21
N THR A 653 4.12 -25.71 -0.46
CA THR A 653 3.86 -25.61 0.98
C THR A 653 5.16 -25.26 1.73
N TYR A 654 5.05 -24.60 2.89
CA TYR A 654 6.25 -24.24 3.66
C TYR A 654 6.96 -25.46 4.26
N ASP A 655 6.26 -26.56 4.52
CA ASP A 655 6.78 -27.83 5.04
C ASP A 655 5.83 -28.98 4.62
N ASN A 656 6.29 -30.24 4.70
CA ASN A 656 5.52 -31.46 4.43
C ASN A 656 5.29 -32.37 5.65
N THR A 657 5.81 -32.03 6.83
CA THR A 657 5.73 -32.84 8.07
C THR A 657 4.47 -32.59 8.90
N ASN A 658 3.80 -31.46 8.69
CA ASN A 658 2.63 -31.08 9.50
C ASN A 658 1.33 -31.69 8.96
N SER A 659 0.69 -32.53 9.80
CA SER A 659 -0.57 -33.24 9.49
C SER A 659 -1.83 -32.37 9.48
N ASN A 660 -1.72 -31.10 9.88
CA ASN A 660 -2.74 -30.08 9.67
C ASN A 660 -2.71 -29.64 8.20
N LYS A 661 -3.30 -30.49 7.35
CA LYS A 661 -3.52 -30.27 5.92
C LYS A 661 -4.55 -29.15 5.62
N GLU A 662 -4.74 -28.22 6.55
CA GLU A 662 -5.32 -26.92 6.27
C GLU A 662 -4.16 -26.00 5.87
N GLU A 663 -3.76 -26.12 4.60
CA GLU A 663 -3.51 -24.98 3.70
C GLU A 663 -2.85 -23.76 4.35
N LYS A 664 -1.54 -23.85 4.58
CA LYS A 664 -0.69 -22.70 4.88
C LYS A 664 0.51 -22.71 3.95
N SER A 665 0.43 -21.99 2.85
CA SER A 665 1.59 -21.55 2.09
C SER A 665 2.01 -20.17 2.62
N ALA A 666 3.19 -20.08 3.20
CA ALA A 666 3.82 -18.81 3.51
C ALA A 666 4.49 -18.25 2.25
N VAL A 667 4.61 -16.92 2.23
CA VAL A 667 5.29 -16.12 1.22
C VAL A 667 6.66 -16.71 0.89
N ASP A 668 6.77 -17.38 -0.26
CA ASP A 668 8.08 -17.76 -0.78
C ASP A 668 8.33 -17.22 -2.19
N PHE A 669 9.53 -16.65 -2.30
CA PHE A 669 9.76 -15.38 -2.96
C PHE A 669 10.12 -15.48 -4.45
N VAL A 670 10.31 -16.70 -4.93
CA VAL A 670 10.98 -16.92 -6.22
C VAL A 670 10.26 -17.92 -7.11
N HIS A 671 9.34 -18.72 -6.56
CA HIS A 671 8.73 -19.83 -7.30
C HIS A 671 7.24 -20.04 -7.08
N CYS A 672 6.53 -19.11 -6.45
CA CYS A 672 5.08 -19.09 -6.63
C CYS A 672 4.81 -18.97 -8.13
N ARG A 673 3.98 -19.85 -8.71
CA ARG A 673 3.46 -19.59 -10.06
C ARG A 673 2.50 -18.42 -9.94
N ILE A 674 3.06 -17.23 -10.10
CA ILE A 674 2.37 -15.95 -10.02
C ILE A 674 1.18 -15.88 -10.99
N ASP A 675 1.24 -16.65 -12.08
CA ASP A 675 0.11 -16.91 -12.98
C ASP A 675 -1.18 -17.35 -12.25
N CYS A 676 -1.11 -17.82 -11.00
CA CYS A 676 -2.25 -18.32 -10.25
C CYS A 676 -2.79 -17.32 -9.21
N PHE A 677 -1.95 -16.52 -8.54
CA PHE A 677 -2.43 -15.37 -7.73
C PHE A 677 -3.12 -14.34 -8.60
N CYS A 678 -2.58 -14.20 -9.81
CA CYS A 678 -3.04 -13.21 -10.75
C CYS A 678 -4.25 -13.69 -11.60
N PHE A 679 -4.90 -14.80 -11.22
CA PHE A 679 -5.92 -15.44 -12.04
C PHE A 679 -7.08 -16.00 -11.23
N ASN A 680 -8.17 -15.23 -11.12
CA ASN A 680 -9.60 -15.59 -11.18
C ASN A 680 -10.16 -16.88 -10.53
N GLN A 681 -9.41 -17.57 -9.69
CA GLN A 681 -9.79 -18.80 -9.03
C GLN A 681 -9.46 -18.76 -7.53
N THR A 682 -8.80 -17.69 -7.08
CA THR A 682 -8.60 -17.39 -5.66
C THR A 682 -9.84 -16.71 -5.09
N THR A 683 -10.00 -16.79 -3.78
CA THR A 683 -11.07 -16.11 -3.04
C THR A 683 -10.48 -15.04 -2.12
N GLY A 684 -11.08 -13.84 -2.12
CA GLY A 684 -10.76 -12.76 -1.20
C GLY A 684 -9.65 -11.79 -1.65
N ASP A 685 -9.43 -10.77 -0.83
CA ASP A 685 -8.42 -9.72 -1.00
C ASP A 685 -7.03 -10.26 -0.70
N PHE A 686 -6.11 -10.15 -1.68
CA PHE A 686 -4.74 -10.70 -1.71
C PHE A 686 -4.26 -11.39 -0.40
N PRO A 687 -4.62 -12.67 -0.19
CA PRO A 687 -4.45 -13.32 1.10
C PRO A 687 -2.98 -13.67 1.38
N LEU A 688 -2.55 -13.52 2.63
CA LEU A 688 -1.26 -14.01 3.10
C LEU A 688 -1.20 -15.55 3.17
N ILE A 689 -2.34 -16.20 3.44
CA ILE A 689 -2.46 -17.64 3.66
C ILE A 689 -3.51 -18.21 2.70
N TYR A 690 -3.14 -19.26 1.99
CA TYR A 690 -3.97 -19.86 0.95
C TYR A 690 -3.70 -21.35 0.74
N ASP A 691 -4.63 -22.03 0.08
CA ASP A 691 -4.46 -23.39 -0.42
C ASP A 691 -3.51 -23.44 -1.63
N ASP A 692 -2.49 -24.28 -1.57
CA ASP A 692 -1.57 -24.43 -2.70
C ASP A 692 -2.23 -25.11 -3.91
N GLN A 693 -3.36 -25.80 -3.76
CA GLN A 693 -4.07 -26.45 -4.88
C GLN A 693 -5.17 -25.57 -5.51
N THR A 694 -5.99 -24.93 -4.69
CA THR A 694 -7.19 -24.18 -5.09
C THR A 694 -6.99 -22.67 -5.05
N GLY A 695 -5.99 -22.18 -4.30
CA GLY A 695 -5.75 -20.75 -4.11
C GLY A 695 -6.80 -20.07 -3.25
N ASN A 696 -7.69 -20.85 -2.63
CA ASN A 696 -8.66 -20.32 -1.70
C ASN A 696 -7.96 -19.91 -0.41
N SER A 697 -8.34 -18.76 0.12
CA SER A 697 -8.04 -18.45 1.51
C SER A 697 -9.08 -19.14 2.39
N SER A 698 -8.64 -19.86 3.44
CA SER A 698 -9.57 -20.21 4.52
C SER A 698 -10.23 -18.93 5.01
N THR A 699 -11.56 -18.90 5.14
CA THR A 699 -12.46 -17.72 5.06
C THR A 699 -12.24 -16.55 6.05
N THR A 700 -11.11 -16.45 6.74
CA THR A 700 -10.72 -15.34 7.63
C THR A 700 -9.20 -15.16 7.82
N ASN A 701 -8.33 -15.90 7.12
CA ASN A 701 -6.89 -15.90 7.44
C ASN A 701 -6.03 -15.21 6.37
N GLY A 702 -5.58 -14.00 6.68
CA GLY A 702 -4.54 -13.26 5.94
C GLY A 702 -5.04 -12.25 4.89
N LEU A 703 -6.36 -12.03 4.78
CA LEU A 703 -6.94 -11.07 3.83
C LEU A 703 -6.47 -9.64 4.13
N ALA A 704 -6.06 -8.90 3.10
CA ALA A 704 -5.58 -7.53 3.27
C ALA A 704 -4.43 -7.36 4.30
N SER A 705 -3.67 -8.43 4.61
CA SER A 705 -2.59 -8.38 5.59
C SER A 705 -1.38 -7.54 5.15
N PRO A 706 -0.81 -6.70 6.03
CA PRO A 706 0.43 -5.99 5.73
C PRO A 706 1.66 -6.89 5.55
N GLY A 707 1.55 -8.17 5.89
CA GLY A 707 2.58 -9.16 5.57
C GLY A 707 2.89 -9.26 4.07
N GLN A 708 1.99 -8.81 3.19
CA GLN A 708 2.28 -8.69 1.75
C GLN A 708 3.38 -7.68 1.41
N GLY A 709 3.79 -6.83 2.36
CA GLY A 709 5.01 -6.02 2.23
C GLY A 709 6.25 -6.87 2.00
N ALA A 710 6.18 -8.17 2.33
CA ALA A 710 7.19 -9.14 2.01
C ALA A 710 7.48 -9.12 0.52
N MET A 711 6.49 -8.94 -0.38
CA MET A 711 6.62 -8.93 -1.86
C MET A 711 7.66 -7.96 -2.43
N PHE A 712 8.25 -7.09 -1.60
CA PHE A 712 9.41 -6.28 -1.92
C PHE A 712 10.78 -6.90 -1.58
N ALA A 713 10.88 -8.13 -1.06
CA ALA A 713 12.12 -8.72 -0.55
C ALA A 713 13.29 -8.72 -1.56
N LEU A 714 13.08 -9.06 -2.84
CA LEU A 714 14.14 -8.98 -3.85
C LEU A 714 14.52 -7.53 -4.16
N LEU A 715 13.56 -6.62 -4.13
CA LEU A 715 13.84 -5.20 -4.32
C LEU A 715 14.65 -4.64 -3.14
N ALA A 716 14.32 -5.05 -1.92
CA ALA A 716 15.04 -4.67 -0.71
C ALA A 716 16.51 -5.12 -0.73
N LEU A 717 16.85 -6.25 -1.39
CA LEU A 717 18.26 -6.67 -1.56
C LEU A 717 19.09 -5.69 -2.40
N THR A 718 18.45 -4.85 -3.22
CA THR A 718 19.12 -3.83 -4.03
C THR A 718 19.41 -2.54 -3.25
N VAL A 719 18.83 -2.39 -2.06
CA VAL A 719 19.01 -1.21 -1.22
C VAL A 719 20.44 -1.21 -0.67
N ALA A 720 21.11 -0.07 -0.80
CA ALA A 720 22.48 0.07 -0.33
C ALA A 720 22.55 0.14 1.20
N ASN A 721 23.56 -0.52 1.77
CA ASN A 721 23.88 -0.38 3.18
C ASN A 721 24.74 0.88 3.39
N SER A 722 24.41 1.63 4.43
CA SER A 722 25.13 2.78 4.94
C SER A 722 25.96 2.39 6.17
N SER A 723 26.99 3.19 6.47
CA SER A 723 27.71 3.06 7.74
C SER A 723 26.84 3.59 8.87
N ILE A 724 26.66 2.78 9.93
CA ILE A 724 25.86 3.16 11.09
C ILE A 724 26.59 4.25 11.88
N THR A 725 25.94 5.39 12.06
CA THR A 725 26.43 6.49 12.88
C THR A 725 25.70 6.49 14.22
N ILE A 726 26.44 6.26 15.32
CA ILE A 726 25.92 6.44 16.67
C ILE A 726 25.97 7.93 17.01
N PRO A 727 24.83 8.59 17.33
CA PRO A 727 24.85 9.99 17.73
C PRO A 727 25.77 10.20 18.93
N ALA A 728 26.56 11.26 18.96
CA ALA A 728 27.40 11.56 20.12
C ALA A 728 26.55 11.69 21.40
N SER A 729 27.05 11.21 22.54
CA SER A 729 26.48 11.56 23.84
C SER A 729 26.50 13.08 23.94
N SER A 730 25.36 13.73 24.18
CA SER A 730 25.35 15.15 24.53
C SER A 730 26.01 15.29 25.91
N SER A 731 27.34 15.27 25.94
CA SER A 731 28.10 15.79 27.07
C SER A 731 27.79 17.28 27.10
N ASN A 732 27.03 17.74 28.10
CA ASN A 732 27.01 19.15 28.44
C ASN A 732 28.48 19.60 28.56
N PRO A 733 28.98 20.47 27.67
CA PRO A 733 30.35 20.92 27.80
C PRO A 733 30.34 21.96 28.91
N SER A 734 30.78 21.55 30.10
CA SER A 734 31.37 22.48 31.06
C SER A 734 32.69 22.99 30.48
N GLN A 735 32.62 23.88 29.49
CA GLN A 735 33.74 24.66 29.00
C GLN A 735 33.46 26.13 29.29
N SER A 736 34.30 26.71 30.15
CA SER A 736 34.39 28.14 30.40
C SER A 736 34.59 28.88 29.07
N ILE A 737 33.56 29.60 28.63
CA ILE A 737 33.63 30.45 27.45
C ILE A 737 34.49 31.67 27.81
N SER A 738 35.59 31.87 27.07
CA SER A 738 36.37 33.12 27.19
C SER A 738 35.52 34.30 26.73
N ALA A 739 35.53 35.39 27.50
CA ALA A 739 34.69 36.57 27.33
C ALA A 739 34.81 37.26 25.94
N GLY A 740 35.80 36.89 25.11
CA GLY A 740 35.98 37.43 23.76
C GLY A 740 34.98 36.93 22.71
N ALA A 741 34.40 35.74 22.87
CA ALA A 741 33.44 35.18 21.90
C ALA A 741 32.02 35.76 22.04
N ILE A 742 31.67 36.26 23.23
CA ILE A 742 30.36 36.84 23.53
C ILE A 742 30.21 38.25 22.94
N ALA A 743 31.30 38.99 22.77
CA ALA A 743 31.25 40.34 22.18
C ALA A 743 30.98 40.35 20.66
N GLY A 744 31.34 39.29 19.93
CA GLY A 744 31.14 39.20 18.47
C GLY A 744 29.71 38.83 18.05
N ALA A 745 29.04 37.96 18.82
CA ALA A 745 27.69 37.48 18.50
C ALA A 745 26.58 38.49 18.84
N VAL A 746 26.80 39.39 19.80
CA VAL A 746 25.83 40.43 20.20
C VAL A 746 25.78 41.57 19.18
N VAL A 747 26.88 41.88 18.48
CA VAL A 747 26.90 42.95 17.47
C VAL A 747 26.25 42.52 16.15
N GLY A 748 26.37 41.23 15.77
CA GLY A 748 25.74 40.70 14.55
C GLY A 748 24.22 40.52 14.67
N SER A 749 23.71 40.15 15.85
CA SER A 749 22.28 39.90 16.10
C SER A 749 21.45 41.19 16.18
N VAL A 750 22.03 42.29 16.67
CA VAL A 750 21.32 43.59 16.72
C VAL A 750 21.09 44.19 15.33
N ILE A 751 22.03 43.99 14.38
CA ILE A 751 21.88 44.46 13.00
C ILE A 751 20.85 43.61 12.23
N GLY A 752 20.85 42.28 12.43
CA GLY A 752 19.89 41.38 11.81
C GLY A 752 18.45 41.64 12.25
N VAL A 753 18.22 41.87 13.55
CA VAL A 753 16.88 42.18 14.08
C VAL A 753 16.38 43.55 13.62
N ALA A 754 17.26 44.56 13.52
CA ALA A 754 16.88 45.88 13.00
C ALA A 754 16.45 45.82 11.52
N LEU A 755 17.11 44.99 10.70
CA LEU A 755 16.75 44.80 9.30
C LEU A 755 15.41 44.06 9.14
N LEU A 756 15.13 43.05 9.97
CA LEU A 756 13.85 42.33 9.95
C LEU A 756 12.69 43.20 10.41
N ILE A 757 12.88 44.04 11.43
CA ILE A 757 11.87 45.02 11.87
C ILE A 757 11.62 46.06 10.77
N GLY A 758 12.67 46.55 10.12
CA GLY A 758 12.55 47.48 8.99
C GLY A 758 11.75 46.88 7.83
N MET A 759 12.00 45.62 7.48
CA MET A 759 11.29 44.92 6.40
C MET A 759 9.83 44.66 6.76
N GLY A 760 9.54 44.28 8.01
CA GLY A 760 8.17 44.15 8.52
C GLY A 760 7.40 45.47 8.49
N LEU A 761 8.04 46.58 8.82
CA LEU A 761 7.43 47.91 8.81
C LEU A 761 7.10 48.37 7.38
N VAL A 762 7.95 48.06 6.39
CA VAL A 762 7.70 48.35 4.97
C VAL A 762 6.54 47.53 4.41
N ILE A 763 6.45 46.24 4.77
CA ILE A 763 5.34 45.37 4.37
C ILE A 763 4.03 45.83 5.00
N TRP A 764 4.04 46.21 6.28
CA TRP A 764 2.87 46.74 6.98
C TRP A 764 2.39 48.08 6.40
N LEU A 765 3.31 49.01 6.10
CA LEU A 765 2.98 50.29 5.46
C LEU A 765 2.44 50.09 4.02
N ARG A 766 2.91 49.07 3.29
CA ARG A 766 2.38 48.71 1.97
C ARG A 766 0.99 48.08 2.04
N ARG A 767 0.71 47.24 3.05
CA ARG A 767 -0.62 46.69 3.31
C ARG A 767 -1.62 47.79 3.71
N ARG A 768 -1.20 48.73 4.56
CA ARG A 768 -2.06 49.82 5.04
C ARG A 768 -2.46 50.83 3.95
N ARG A 769 -1.69 50.92 2.85
CA ARG A 769 -2.03 51.76 1.68
C ARG A 769 -3.00 51.08 0.69
N ARG A 770 -3.32 49.79 0.84
CA ARG A 770 -4.28 49.08 -0.04
C ARG A 770 -5.72 49.01 0.50
N LEU A 771 -6.00 49.63 1.64
CA LEU A 771 -7.35 49.71 2.22
C LEU A 771 -7.71 51.15 2.53
N GLN A 772 -8.08 51.91 1.50
CA GLN A 772 -8.83 53.17 1.63
C GLN A 772 -9.77 53.34 0.44
N LEU A 773 -11.06 53.10 0.65
CA LEU A 773 -12.21 53.72 -0.04
C LEU A 773 -13.38 53.78 0.97
N PRO A 774 -14.35 54.71 0.81
CA PRO A 774 -14.78 55.60 1.89
C PRO A 774 -16.03 55.16 2.68
N ASN A 775 -16.16 55.77 3.86
CA ASN A 775 -17.28 55.71 4.81
C ASN A 775 -18.66 55.96 4.20
N ASP A 776 -19.65 55.21 4.70
CA ASP A 776 -21.03 55.68 4.90
C ASP A 776 -21.62 55.07 6.19
N GLU A 777 -22.71 55.68 6.66
CA GLU A 777 -23.14 55.97 8.03
C GLU A 777 -23.47 54.84 9.04
N GLN A 778 -23.37 55.23 10.31
CA GLN A 778 -23.74 54.52 11.55
C GLN A 778 -25.24 54.25 11.69
N ILE A 779 -25.61 53.05 12.18
CA ILE A 779 -26.76 52.85 13.08
C ILE A 779 -26.33 51.96 14.25
N SER A 780 -26.58 52.45 15.47
CA SER A 780 -26.26 51.84 16.78
C SER A 780 -27.49 51.18 17.38
N PHE A 781 -27.37 50.02 18.03
CA PHE A 781 -28.14 49.66 19.24
C PHE A 781 -27.40 48.64 20.12
N ASP A 782 -27.66 48.73 21.41
CA ASP A 782 -26.81 48.37 22.56
C ASP A 782 -27.45 47.23 23.41
N ARG A 783 -26.61 46.33 23.98
CA ARG A 783 -26.80 45.39 25.13
C ARG A 783 -27.66 44.11 25.01
N PRO A 784 -27.59 43.13 25.96
CA PRO A 784 -26.56 42.66 26.92
C PRO A 784 -26.34 41.09 26.93
N PRO A 785 -25.43 40.50 27.75
CA PRO A 785 -25.12 39.06 27.70
C PRO A 785 -26.08 38.15 28.52
N PRO A 786 -26.19 36.83 28.21
CA PRO A 786 -27.11 35.92 28.90
C PRO A 786 -26.55 35.29 30.17
N ARG A 787 -27.47 35.00 31.11
CA ARG A 787 -27.29 34.38 32.43
C ARG A 787 -27.23 32.84 32.34
N MET A 788 -26.43 32.23 33.22
CA MET A 788 -26.50 30.80 33.56
C MET A 788 -27.70 30.49 34.49
N PRO A 789 -28.24 29.25 34.48
CA PRO A 789 -29.05 28.72 35.56
C PRO A 789 -28.27 27.69 36.40
N THR A 790 -28.13 28.00 37.69
CA THR A 790 -27.97 27.02 38.79
C THR A 790 -29.34 26.46 39.16
N ASN A 791 -29.44 25.17 39.50
CA ASN A 791 -30.32 24.71 40.58
C ASN A 791 -29.91 23.32 41.10
N ALA A 792 -29.60 23.30 42.39
CA ALA A 792 -29.65 22.13 43.24
C ALA A 792 -31.10 21.94 43.74
N ASN A 793 -31.52 20.70 43.95
CA ASN A 793 -32.35 20.33 45.09
C ASN A 793 -32.31 18.82 45.30
N ALA A 794 -31.97 18.47 46.54
CA ALA A 794 -32.00 17.13 47.10
C ALA A 794 -33.41 16.79 47.60
N TYR A 795 -33.80 15.52 47.51
CA TYR A 795 -34.78 14.89 48.40
C TYR A 795 -34.37 13.43 48.66
N HIS A 796 -34.26 13.10 49.94
CA HIS A 796 -34.13 11.76 50.50
C HIS A 796 -35.46 10.99 50.37
N ASP A 797 -35.44 9.69 50.07
CA ASP A 797 -35.85 8.66 51.04
C ASP A 797 -35.46 7.23 50.62
N SER A 798 -35.61 6.32 51.57
CA SER A 798 -34.84 5.11 51.87
C SER A 798 -35.47 3.80 51.35
N ILE A 799 -34.69 2.72 51.19
CA ILE A 799 -34.89 1.35 51.77
C ILE A 799 -33.98 0.29 51.08
N GLU A 800 -33.20 -0.41 51.93
CA GLU A 800 -32.59 -1.78 51.96
C GLU A 800 -32.87 -2.78 50.81
N ALA A 801 -32.03 -3.75 50.40
CA ALA A 801 -30.74 -4.40 50.78
C ALA A 801 -30.37 -5.40 49.63
N PRO A 802 -29.40 -6.36 49.68
CA PRO A 802 -28.25 -6.59 50.57
C PRO A 802 -26.90 -6.79 49.83
N THR A 803 -25.84 -6.88 50.63
CA THR A 803 -24.44 -7.13 50.29
C THR A 803 -24.04 -8.63 50.28
N GLN A 804 -23.16 -8.99 49.31
CA GLN A 804 -22.09 -10.03 49.31
C GLN A 804 -22.46 -11.50 49.00
N PRO A 805 -21.53 -12.37 48.51
CA PRO A 805 -20.19 -12.14 47.91
C PRO A 805 -19.97 -12.83 46.55
N PHE A 806 -18.84 -12.49 45.92
CA PHE A 806 -18.17 -13.22 44.83
C PHE A 806 -17.88 -14.67 45.21
N ASP A 807 -18.11 -15.59 44.27
CA ASP A 807 -17.34 -16.82 44.16
C ASP A 807 -17.07 -17.14 42.68
N SER A 808 -15.94 -17.80 42.46
CA SER A 808 -15.18 -17.95 41.23
C SER A 808 -15.30 -19.36 40.66
N GLN A 809 -14.92 -19.49 39.38
CA GLN A 809 -14.70 -20.71 38.60
C GLN A 809 -15.94 -21.40 37.99
N THR A 810 -16.07 -21.33 36.67
CA THR A 810 -16.28 -22.52 35.82
C THR A 810 -15.84 -22.24 34.38
N LEU A 811 -14.98 -23.13 33.87
CA LEU A 811 -14.55 -23.24 32.48
C LEU A 811 -15.74 -23.36 31.52
N TYR A 812 -15.71 -22.61 30.42
CA TYR A 812 -16.54 -22.89 29.25
C TYR A 812 -15.73 -23.64 28.19
N VAL A 813 -16.04 -24.92 28.08
CA VAL A 813 -15.66 -25.81 26.98
C VAL A 813 -16.54 -25.46 25.78
N TYR A 814 -15.92 -25.10 24.65
CA TYR A 814 -16.61 -24.84 23.39
C TYR A 814 -17.06 -26.19 22.79
N GLY A 815 -18.38 -26.42 22.77
CA GLY A 815 -19.00 -27.59 22.16
C GLY A 815 -19.73 -27.20 20.88
N ASP A 816 -19.41 -27.90 19.79
CA ASP A 816 -20.07 -27.85 18.49
C ASP A 816 -21.60 -27.82 18.59
N ARG A 817 -22.23 -26.86 17.90
CA ARG A 817 -23.67 -26.91 17.63
C ARG A 817 -23.97 -26.57 16.18
N LYS A 818 -24.32 -27.63 15.45
CA LYS A 818 -24.97 -27.62 14.14
C LYS A 818 -26.26 -26.76 14.16
N GLN A 819 -26.44 -25.92 13.15
CA GLN A 819 -27.73 -25.29 12.84
C GLN A 819 -28.69 -26.28 12.14
N PRO A 820 -30.02 -26.07 12.25
CA PRO A 820 -31.02 -27.01 11.75
C PRO A 820 -31.44 -26.72 10.31
N ALA A 821 -31.59 -27.78 9.52
CA ALA A 821 -32.19 -27.76 8.20
C ALA A 821 -33.72 -27.92 8.27
N THR A 822 -34.45 -27.02 7.62
CA THR A 822 -35.88 -27.18 7.31
C THR A 822 -36.04 -28.05 6.05
N SER A 823 -36.59 -29.25 6.23
CA SER A 823 -37.00 -30.16 5.16
C SER A 823 -38.45 -29.92 4.74
N THR A 824 -38.75 -29.97 3.44
CA THR A 824 -40.05 -30.44 2.94
C THR A 824 -39.83 -31.64 2.03
N THR A 825 -40.32 -32.78 2.51
CA THR A 825 -40.40 -34.16 1.99
C THR A 825 -41.09 -34.32 0.63
N ILE A 826 -40.67 -35.33 -0.17
CA ILE A 826 -41.46 -36.50 -0.68
C ILE A 826 -40.45 -37.60 -1.08
N ASP A 827 -40.21 -38.60 -0.24
CA ASP A 827 -40.76 -39.97 -0.24
C ASP A 827 -40.38 -40.88 -1.44
N THR A 828 -39.53 -41.87 -1.14
CA THR A 828 -39.16 -42.98 -2.02
C THR A 828 -39.52 -44.29 -1.32
N SER A 829 -40.26 -45.17 -1.99
CA SER A 829 -40.27 -46.58 -1.65
C SER A 829 -40.14 -47.49 -2.87
N ARG A 830 -39.04 -48.26 -2.86
CA ARG A 830 -38.91 -49.71 -3.12
C ARG A 830 -39.50 -50.30 -4.41
N ILE A 831 -38.65 -51.01 -5.18
CA ILE A 831 -38.63 -52.49 -5.32
C ILE A 831 -37.48 -52.95 -6.24
N GLN A 832 -36.92 -54.12 -5.90
CA GLN A 832 -35.80 -54.84 -6.51
C GLN A 832 -36.13 -55.61 -7.82
N ASN A 833 -35.03 -56.01 -8.50
CA ASN A 833 -34.80 -57.21 -9.34
C ASN A 833 -34.84 -57.09 -10.89
N THR A 834 -33.62 -57.18 -11.45
CA THR A 834 -33.10 -57.87 -12.68
C THR A 834 -33.98 -58.89 -13.43
N PRO A 835 -33.58 -59.41 -14.62
CA PRO A 835 -32.80 -58.86 -15.76
C PRO A 835 -33.38 -59.23 -17.16
N GLY A 836 -32.85 -58.67 -18.25
CA GLY A 836 -32.80 -59.38 -19.55
C GLY A 836 -33.33 -58.68 -20.81
N GLU A 837 -32.57 -58.91 -21.88
CA GLU A 837 -32.92 -58.89 -23.32
C GLU A 837 -33.07 -57.55 -24.06
N GLY A 838 -32.39 -57.49 -25.21
CA GLY A 838 -32.24 -56.30 -26.02
C GLY A 838 -33.15 -56.24 -27.24
N SER A 839 -32.99 -55.17 -28.00
CA SER A 839 -32.96 -55.19 -29.47
C SER A 839 -32.72 -53.77 -29.99
N GLU A 840 -31.88 -53.73 -31.00
CA GLU A 840 -31.37 -52.57 -31.71
C GLU A 840 -32.45 -51.84 -32.53
N SER A 841 -32.28 -50.53 -32.73
CA SER A 841 -32.40 -49.88 -34.04
C SER A 841 -31.77 -48.48 -34.01
N GLY A 842 -30.99 -48.18 -35.06
CA GLY A 842 -30.09 -47.00 -35.24
C GLY A 842 -30.77 -45.62 -35.25
N TYR A 843 -30.04 -44.50 -35.25
CA TYR A 843 -28.93 -44.15 -36.15
C TYR A 843 -27.87 -43.23 -35.51
N THR A 844 -26.68 -43.30 -36.09
CA THR A 844 -25.38 -42.65 -35.86
C THR A 844 -25.28 -41.13 -36.04
N VAL A 845 -24.44 -40.48 -35.21
CA VAL A 845 -23.53 -39.37 -35.62
C VAL A 845 -22.14 -39.61 -35.00
N SER A 846 -21.11 -39.43 -35.83
CA SER A 846 -19.69 -39.77 -35.71
C SER A 846 -18.86 -38.89 -34.77
N SER A 847 -17.90 -39.51 -34.05
CA SER A 847 -16.77 -38.84 -33.36
C SER A 847 -15.46 -39.00 -34.16
N PRO A 848 -14.53 -38.01 -34.19
CA PRO A 848 -13.23 -38.17 -34.80
C PRO A 848 -12.20 -38.81 -33.85
N THR A 849 -11.25 -39.48 -34.49
CA THR A 849 -10.32 -40.51 -34.03
C THR A 849 -9.09 -40.01 -33.27
N SER A 850 -8.59 -40.87 -32.38
CA SER A 850 -7.49 -40.75 -31.42
C SER A 850 -6.07 -40.60 -32.00
N GLN A 851 -5.91 -40.24 -33.27
CA GLN A 851 -4.59 -40.08 -33.90
C GLN A 851 -4.05 -38.65 -33.89
N SER A 852 -4.87 -37.61 -33.63
CA SER A 852 -4.40 -36.21 -33.62
C SER A 852 -3.72 -35.77 -32.32
N MET A 853 -3.95 -36.46 -31.20
CA MET A 853 -3.38 -36.07 -29.90
C MET A 853 -1.91 -36.50 -29.74
N LEU A 854 -1.48 -37.58 -30.37
CA LEU A 854 -0.09 -38.05 -30.30
C LEU A 854 0.86 -37.14 -31.11
N SER A 855 0.45 -36.67 -32.29
CA SER A 855 1.29 -35.77 -33.11
C SER A 855 1.46 -34.38 -32.50
N ARG A 856 0.50 -33.88 -31.73
CA ARG A 856 0.57 -32.58 -31.04
C ARG A 856 1.53 -32.61 -29.84
N SER A 857 1.63 -33.76 -29.16
CA SER A 857 2.58 -33.96 -28.05
C SER A 857 4.04 -34.02 -28.51
N THR A 858 4.30 -34.59 -29.70
CA THR A 858 5.66 -34.70 -30.25
C THR A 858 6.16 -33.38 -30.84
N LEU A 859 5.27 -32.56 -31.42
CA LEU A 859 5.61 -31.21 -31.90
C LEU A 859 5.97 -30.26 -30.74
N MET A 860 5.16 -30.25 -29.66
CA MET A 860 5.42 -29.45 -28.46
C MET A 860 6.75 -29.81 -27.77
N ARG A 861 7.14 -31.10 -27.81
CA ARG A 861 8.40 -31.58 -27.22
C ARG A 861 9.64 -31.18 -28.05
N SER A 862 9.46 -31.02 -29.36
CA SER A 862 10.50 -30.55 -30.28
C SER A 862 10.74 -29.04 -30.12
N GLU A 863 9.68 -28.24 -30.07
CA GLU A 863 9.76 -26.78 -29.91
C GLU A 863 10.36 -26.38 -28.56
N THR A 864 10.02 -27.10 -27.48
CA THR A 864 10.60 -26.86 -26.13
C THR A 864 12.09 -27.22 -26.04
N THR A 865 12.57 -28.19 -26.81
CA THR A 865 14.00 -28.54 -26.87
C THR A 865 14.79 -27.51 -27.69
N GLN A 866 14.18 -26.96 -28.74
CA GLN A 866 14.76 -25.92 -29.57
C GLN A 866 14.87 -24.58 -28.81
N LEU A 867 13.81 -24.18 -28.10
CA LEU A 867 13.80 -23.02 -27.20
C LEU A 867 14.86 -23.13 -26.08
N ARG A 868 15.06 -24.33 -25.51
CA ARG A 868 16.10 -24.55 -24.49
C ARG A 868 17.52 -24.34 -25.05
N ASN A 869 17.78 -24.80 -26.26
CA ASN A 869 19.08 -24.59 -26.93
C ASN A 869 19.31 -23.12 -27.31
N ASP A 870 18.26 -22.40 -27.71
CA ASP A 870 18.34 -20.98 -28.05
C ASP A 870 18.61 -20.11 -26.82
N VAL A 871 18.00 -20.43 -25.67
CA VAL A 871 18.26 -19.75 -24.39
C VAL A 871 19.68 -20.03 -23.88
N GLU A 872 20.20 -21.25 -24.05
CA GLU A 872 21.59 -21.55 -23.68
C GLU A 872 22.60 -20.82 -24.60
N ASN A 873 22.32 -20.71 -25.89
CA ASN A 873 23.14 -19.93 -26.81
C ASN A 873 23.13 -18.44 -26.47
N LEU A 874 21.97 -17.87 -26.16
CA LEU A 874 21.84 -16.47 -25.71
C LEU A 874 22.60 -16.21 -24.40
N ARG A 875 22.57 -17.15 -23.45
CA ARG A 875 23.38 -17.05 -22.21
C ARG A 875 24.88 -17.05 -22.50
N ARG A 876 25.35 -17.85 -23.46
CA ARG A 876 26.77 -17.87 -23.88
C ARG A 876 27.17 -16.58 -24.60
N GLU A 877 26.32 -16.04 -25.47
CA GLU A 877 26.56 -14.76 -26.14
C GLU A 877 26.58 -13.58 -25.16
N MET A 878 25.64 -13.54 -24.21
CA MET A 878 25.61 -12.52 -23.14
C MET A 878 26.85 -12.59 -22.23
N ALA A 879 27.35 -13.80 -21.91
CA ALA A 879 28.59 -13.97 -21.17
C ALA A 879 29.81 -13.50 -21.97
N ALA A 880 29.83 -13.75 -23.29
CA ALA A 880 30.89 -13.25 -24.18
C ALA A 880 30.86 -11.72 -24.33
N LEU A 881 29.67 -11.10 -24.36
CA LEU A 881 29.51 -9.64 -24.40
C LEU A 881 29.94 -8.96 -23.10
N ARG A 882 29.65 -9.57 -21.93
CA ARG A 882 30.13 -9.08 -20.63
C ARG A 882 31.65 -9.20 -20.48
N ALA A 883 32.27 -10.20 -21.11
CA ALA A 883 33.73 -10.35 -21.11
C ALA A 883 34.44 -9.38 -22.09
N ALA A 884 33.70 -8.69 -22.97
CA ALA A 884 34.24 -7.85 -24.03
C ALA A 884 34.20 -6.33 -23.76
N GLN A 885 33.67 -5.87 -22.62
CA GLN A 885 33.67 -4.44 -22.27
C GLN A 885 34.89 -4.06 -21.41
N PRO A 886 35.74 -3.11 -21.85
CA PRO A 886 36.75 -2.49 -21.00
C PRO A 886 36.06 -1.58 -19.96
N TYR A 887 36.48 -1.71 -18.70
CA TYR A 887 36.14 -0.82 -17.59
C TYR A 887 36.60 0.62 -17.91
N ASP A 888 35.68 1.58 -17.92
CA ASP A 888 36.01 3.01 -17.78
C ASP A 888 35.45 3.49 -16.44
N ASP A 889 36.36 3.72 -15.49
CA ASP A 889 36.11 4.36 -14.20
C ASP A 889 35.81 5.85 -14.41
N ALA A 890 34.55 6.24 -14.29
CA ALA A 890 34.18 7.64 -14.06
C ALA A 890 33.06 7.73 -13.00
N PRO A 891 33.26 8.50 -11.91
CA PRO A 891 32.25 8.65 -10.87
C PRO A 891 31.08 9.54 -11.33
N PRO A 892 29.84 9.26 -10.90
CA PRO A 892 28.67 10.07 -11.27
C PRO A 892 28.67 11.44 -10.56
N PRO A 893 28.03 12.48 -11.16
CA PRO A 893 28.06 13.84 -10.64
C PRO A 893 27.20 14.00 -9.38
N GLN A 894 27.73 14.72 -8.40
CA GLN A 894 27.01 15.18 -7.22
C GLN A 894 26.03 16.31 -7.60
N TYR A 895 24.79 16.25 -7.10
CA TYR A 895 23.87 17.38 -7.14
C TYR A 895 23.51 17.80 -5.71
N THR A 896 23.73 19.10 -5.46
CA THR A 896 23.28 19.90 -4.31
C THR A 896 21.80 20.21 -4.35
#